data_AF-S2D025-F1
#
_entry.id   AF-S2D025-F1
#
_cell.length_a   1.000
_cell.length_b   1.000
_cell.length_c   1.000
_cell.angle_alpha   90.00
_cell.angle_beta   90.00
_cell.angle_gamma   90.00
#
_symmetry.space_group_name_H-M   'P 1'
#
loop_
_entity.id
_entity.type
_entity.pdbx_description
1 polymer ?
#
loop_
_entity_poly.entity_id
_entity_poly.type
_entity_poly.pdbx_seq_one_letter_code
_entity_poly.pdbx_strand_id
1 'polypeptide(L)'
;MLALVSCSQQKKESFLKDEPRRAEILFLGHDSKHHDSEKLLPYLARPLFPKGINFTYTSDPNDLNDDNLMHYDGLAIYANHDEITAEQEAALKKFVESGKGLIPIHSASFCFRNSDWFVKAVGGQFKSHGTGDFTVDIIAPEHPIMEGVEVFETWDETYLHSQINPDMTVLMEREENGHREPWTWIRNQGEGRVFYTAYGHDERTWSKPKFHTLMANGILWAIGDKAADLVASFDIPQPEFRDAEIPNYERRDPAPRYQLPLSPKESMKLVQVPVGFELQLFASEPDIVNPMAMCWDEKGRLYVVETEDYPNEVRQEGGNDRIKVLEDTNGDGKADKVTVFAEGLNIPTSLVAVNGGILISMAPDFIFLKDTNGDGKADLRETVITGWGKSDTHAGPSNLKYGFDNKIWGVLGYAGFKGEVGGKEFSFSQGVYRFDPDWTNFEFLGSTSNNTWGLGFSEDFNVFISTANGQHSAYLAMSNEYVKRPISGGMNNAVFGIDSHVDMPHLTPALRQVDYHGGYTAAAGHNFYTARNFPKPYWNRIAFVAEPTGRVLHNAIIEKDGSGFKEKNGFNILASSDEWFSPVHAEVGPDGALWVADWYNFIIQHNPTPRGFENGPGNAYINPLRDAKHGRIYRLVYKGNNDYKTMSIDSDKNRDLIAGLKSDNMFWRLTAQRLIVENNNTSIIKDLYKLIDDRKTDEMGLNTSAIHALWALHGLGKLDGSDRGSLQIAQKALNHPSAGVRKAAVEVLPTTEESVQKIEASKIHQDSDLNVRKAAFQKVALVKDSRTTSSFLFTASQDDSNAKDNYIRQVIFAGVLNNPSYFDERLAELIPKGKADSVLNLTDRIAKSLVEEEYNLDRRAPIAFPPSIKGKEIKIRAELAKGPDGIEGVIVAQGDKQNGYVLFAKDDILNWVVKQNGKAYKISSPKGLQNGLFEVNASLLEDGKMQLFIAGNKIGEVMTPGLFAEDITPANVRVGNDYGGENQVGDYEGASWLRGRMGRESFISFRNPALEIDQVITEDTSDDIPKITRENATIVKVGVIPHEMKYDVSTIKVSAGQPVIIDFENKDFMQHNLIIGKVGSLEKLGQAADAMARDPKGMEKQYIPEIPEIIVASKLVDPDNLESIMFIAPSQPGEYPFVCTVPGHWRIMNGKMIVE
;
A
#
# COMPACT_ATOMS: atom_id res chain seq x y z
N MET A 1 -40.12 -31.62 -27.87
CA MET A 1 -38.94 -32.35 -27.36
C MET A 1 -38.17 -31.40 -26.46
N LEU A 2 -38.26 -31.59 -25.14
CA LEU A 2 -37.36 -30.93 -24.19
C LEU A 2 -36.01 -31.66 -24.27
N ALA A 3 -34.95 -30.95 -24.68
CA ALA A 3 -33.58 -31.41 -24.52
C ALA A 3 -33.09 -30.94 -23.14
N LEU A 4 -32.98 -31.87 -22.20
CA LEU A 4 -32.26 -31.69 -20.95
C LEU A 4 -30.77 -31.53 -21.28
N VAL A 5 -30.26 -30.32 -21.17
CA VAL A 5 -28.81 -30.07 -21.11
C VAL A 5 -28.37 -30.54 -19.72
N SER A 6 -27.83 -31.74 -19.67
CA SER A 6 -27.03 -32.22 -18.55
C SER A 6 -25.78 -31.34 -18.48
N CYS A 7 -25.67 -30.51 -17.44
CA CYS A 7 -24.38 -29.97 -17.02
C CYS A 7 -23.51 -31.16 -16.59
N SER A 8 -22.63 -31.62 -17.46
CA SER A 8 -21.52 -32.46 -17.05
C SER A 8 -20.57 -31.60 -16.22
N GLN A 9 -20.64 -31.69 -14.89
CA GLN A 9 -19.54 -31.27 -14.03
C GLN A 9 -18.32 -32.08 -14.45
N GLN A 10 -17.38 -31.41 -15.13
CA GLN A 10 -16.08 -31.99 -15.45
C GLN A 10 -15.45 -32.37 -14.11
N LYS A 11 -15.11 -33.65 -13.94
CA LYS A 11 -14.52 -34.16 -12.71
C LYS A 11 -13.17 -33.43 -12.54
N LYS A 12 -13.06 -32.54 -11.54
CA LYS A 12 -11.80 -31.84 -11.26
C LYS A 12 -10.76 -32.87 -10.81
N GLU A 13 -9.56 -32.79 -11.37
CA GLU A 13 -8.43 -33.68 -11.05
C GLU A 13 -7.38 -32.91 -10.23
N SER A 14 -6.59 -33.63 -9.43
CA SER A 14 -5.55 -33.00 -8.61
C SER A 14 -4.40 -32.51 -9.48
N PHE A 15 -3.80 -31.36 -9.13
CA PHE A 15 -2.57 -30.87 -9.75
C PHE A 15 -1.31 -31.60 -9.25
N LEU A 16 -1.43 -32.42 -8.20
CA LEU A 16 -0.34 -33.22 -7.68
C LEU A 16 -0.03 -34.35 -8.66
N LYS A 17 1.24 -34.46 -9.03
CA LYS A 17 1.73 -35.52 -9.91
C LYS A 17 2.42 -36.62 -9.08
N ASP A 18 2.38 -37.84 -9.60
CA ASP A 18 3.12 -39.00 -9.09
C ASP A 18 4.55 -39.04 -9.67
N GLU A 19 5.25 -37.90 -9.60
CA GLU A 19 6.66 -37.75 -10.00
C GLU A 19 7.42 -36.99 -8.89
N PRO A 20 8.76 -37.10 -8.80
CA PRO A 20 9.53 -36.41 -7.76
C PRO A 20 9.21 -34.92 -7.70
N ARG A 21 8.82 -34.43 -6.53
CA ARG A 21 8.32 -33.06 -6.31
C ARG A 21 8.40 -32.69 -4.82
N ARG A 22 8.22 -31.41 -4.52
CA ARG A 22 8.06 -30.91 -3.14
C ARG A 22 6.70 -31.33 -2.55
N ALA A 23 6.62 -31.37 -1.22
CA ALA A 23 5.36 -31.51 -0.50
C ALA A 23 4.59 -30.20 -0.56
N GLU A 24 3.29 -30.28 -0.86
CA GLU A 24 2.42 -29.11 -0.91
C GLU A 24 1.51 -29.10 0.33
N ILE A 25 1.70 -28.12 1.22
CA ILE A 25 0.96 -27.99 2.48
C ILE A 25 0.06 -26.75 2.42
N LEU A 26 -1.24 -26.95 2.60
CA LEU A 26 -2.15 -25.84 2.87
C LEU A 26 -1.97 -25.42 4.32
N PHE A 27 -1.73 -24.13 4.57
CA PHE A 27 -1.58 -23.58 5.90
C PHE A 27 -2.78 -22.68 6.21
N LEU A 28 -3.68 -23.17 7.08
CA LEU A 28 -4.83 -22.42 7.55
C LEU A 28 -4.45 -21.57 8.77
N GLY A 29 -4.40 -20.26 8.54
CA GLY A 29 -4.21 -19.21 9.53
C GLY A 29 -5.52 -18.57 10.01
N HIS A 30 -5.41 -17.41 10.63
CA HIS A 30 -6.52 -16.59 11.14
C HIS A 30 -6.13 -15.10 11.08
N ASP A 31 -7.07 -14.23 10.72
CA ASP A 31 -6.88 -12.76 10.68
C ASP A 31 -6.74 -12.12 12.10
N SER A 32 -6.28 -12.88 13.10
CA SER A 32 -6.08 -12.45 14.48
C SER A 32 -4.64 -12.00 14.73
N LYS A 33 -4.46 -10.93 15.50
CA LYS A 33 -3.13 -10.44 15.91
C LYS A 33 -2.56 -11.12 17.15
N HIS A 34 -3.35 -11.90 17.88
CA HIS A 34 -2.88 -12.65 19.05
C HIS A 34 -2.06 -13.89 18.63
N HIS A 35 -2.58 -14.63 17.64
CA HIS A 35 -1.85 -15.70 16.95
C HIS A 35 -1.66 -15.29 15.50
N ASP A 36 -0.78 -14.31 15.27
CA ASP A 36 -0.54 -13.70 13.95
C ASP A 36 0.14 -14.68 12.99
N SER A 37 -0.69 -15.54 12.42
CA SER A 37 -0.28 -16.62 11.52
C SER A 37 0.41 -16.11 10.25
N GLU A 38 0.04 -14.92 9.78
CA GLU A 38 0.66 -14.27 8.62
C GLU A 38 2.10 -13.86 8.93
N LYS A 39 2.34 -13.27 10.11
CA LYS A 39 3.68 -12.91 10.59
C LYS A 39 4.56 -14.13 10.88
N LEU A 40 3.96 -15.22 11.38
CA LEU A 40 4.71 -16.39 11.87
C LEU A 40 5.07 -17.39 10.77
N LEU A 41 4.24 -17.58 9.74
CA LEU A 41 4.49 -18.56 8.68
C LEU A 41 5.90 -18.45 8.04
N PRO A 42 6.45 -17.25 7.74
CA PRO A 42 7.80 -17.13 7.17
C PRO A 42 8.90 -17.79 8.01
N TYR A 43 8.75 -17.86 9.34
CA TYR A 43 9.70 -18.54 10.23
C TYR A 43 9.72 -20.06 10.03
N LEU A 44 8.66 -20.67 9.50
CA LEU A 44 8.66 -22.08 9.08
C LEU A 44 8.98 -22.23 7.60
N ALA A 45 8.35 -21.44 6.73
CA ALA A 45 8.45 -21.61 5.28
C ALA A 45 9.91 -21.54 4.80
N ARG A 46 10.67 -20.55 5.28
CA ARG A 46 12.06 -20.35 4.88
C ARG A 46 13.00 -21.50 5.24
N PRO A 47 13.08 -22.00 6.48
CA PRO A 47 13.96 -23.13 6.83
C PRO A 47 13.45 -24.49 6.33
N LEU A 48 12.15 -24.65 6.08
CA LEU A 48 11.59 -25.92 5.58
C LEU A 48 11.61 -26.02 4.04
N PHE A 49 11.69 -24.90 3.33
CA PHE A 49 11.78 -24.91 1.86
C PHE A 49 13.00 -25.72 1.34
N PRO A 50 14.24 -25.57 1.85
CA PRO A 50 15.36 -26.43 1.46
C PRO A 50 15.15 -27.93 1.77
N LYS A 51 14.22 -28.26 2.67
CA LYS A 51 13.86 -29.65 3.04
C LYS A 51 12.74 -30.21 2.16
N GLY A 52 12.30 -29.48 1.12
CA GLY A 52 11.32 -29.96 0.15
C GLY A 52 9.86 -29.70 0.51
N ILE A 53 9.58 -28.78 1.42
CA ILE A 53 8.21 -28.47 1.88
C ILE A 53 7.81 -27.06 1.40
N ASN A 54 6.68 -26.96 0.71
CA ASN A 54 6.04 -25.71 0.30
C ASN A 54 4.81 -25.44 1.16
N PHE A 55 4.59 -24.17 1.48
CA PHE A 55 3.37 -23.72 2.16
C PHE A 55 2.55 -22.79 1.27
N THR A 56 1.24 -23.03 1.19
CA THR A 56 0.26 -22.08 0.66
C THR A 56 -0.57 -21.56 1.83
N TYR A 57 -0.57 -20.25 2.06
CA TYR A 57 -1.31 -19.62 3.16
C TYR A 57 -2.76 -19.32 2.77
N THR A 58 -3.67 -19.52 3.72
CA THR A 58 -5.02 -18.94 3.69
C THR A 58 -5.49 -18.65 5.11
N SER A 59 -6.27 -17.59 5.29
CA SER A 59 -6.98 -17.33 6.55
C SER A 59 -8.49 -17.58 6.45
N ASP A 60 -8.99 -18.03 5.28
CA ASP A 60 -10.41 -18.26 5.01
C ASP A 60 -10.77 -19.74 5.19
N PRO A 61 -11.59 -20.11 6.20
CA PRO A 61 -12.07 -21.48 6.38
C PRO A 61 -12.86 -22.05 5.19
N ASN A 62 -13.37 -21.20 4.28
CA ASN A 62 -14.05 -21.66 3.07
C ASN A 62 -13.12 -22.42 2.11
N ASP A 63 -11.80 -22.29 2.27
CA ASP A 63 -10.81 -23.09 1.54
C ASP A 63 -10.75 -24.55 2.02
N LEU A 64 -11.43 -24.90 3.11
CA LEU A 64 -11.64 -26.28 3.56
C LEU A 64 -12.79 -26.93 2.77
N ASN A 65 -12.56 -27.16 1.48
CA ASN A 65 -13.50 -27.83 0.60
C ASN A 65 -12.79 -28.87 -0.30
N ASP A 66 -13.55 -29.82 -0.83
CA ASP A 66 -13.03 -30.93 -1.65
C ASP A 66 -12.21 -30.44 -2.87
N ASP A 67 -12.66 -29.37 -3.53
CA ASP A 67 -12.04 -28.84 -4.75
C ASP A 67 -10.65 -28.26 -4.47
N ASN A 68 -10.45 -27.63 -3.31
CA ASN A 68 -9.17 -27.05 -2.94
C ASN A 68 -8.25 -28.08 -2.26
N LEU A 69 -8.76 -28.81 -1.25
CA LEU A 69 -7.96 -29.74 -0.45
C LEU A 69 -7.32 -30.85 -1.29
N MET A 70 -7.95 -31.30 -2.37
CA MET A 70 -7.42 -32.34 -3.24
C MET A 70 -6.04 -32.01 -3.86
N HIS A 71 -5.64 -30.74 -3.82
CA HIS A 71 -4.38 -30.24 -4.37
C HIS A 71 -3.21 -30.26 -3.39
N TYR A 72 -3.42 -30.74 -2.15
CA TYR A 72 -2.40 -30.73 -1.10
C TYR A 72 -2.09 -32.13 -0.57
N ASP A 73 -0.88 -32.29 -0.01
CA ASP A 73 -0.45 -33.52 0.69
C ASP A 73 -0.85 -33.51 2.17
N GLY A 74 -0.98 -32.31 2.75
CA GLY A 74 -1.44 -32.13 4.11
C GLY A 74 -2.00 -30.73 4.38
N LEU A 75 -2.68 -30.60 5.52
CA LEU A 75 -3.22 -29.35 6.05
C LEU A 75 -2.53 -29.03 7.39
N ALA A 76 -1.80 -27.93 7.44
CA ALA A 76 -1.33 -27.33 8.68
C ALA A 76 -2.35 -26.31 9.20
N ILE A 77 -2.60 -26.29 10.51
CA ILE A 77 -3.53 -25.35 11.13
C ILE A 77 -2.80 -24.63 12.25
N TYR A 78 -2.85 -23.29 12.22
CA TYR A 78 -2.43 -22.41 13.29
C TYR A 78 -3.40 -21.23 13.35
N ALA A 79 -4.49 -21.41 14.11
CA ALA A 79 -5.65 -20.54 14.06
C ALA A 79 -6.49 -20.66 15.35
N ASN A 80 -7.52 -19.83 15.47
CA ASN A 80 -8.54 -19.92 16.54
C ASN A 80 -9.96 -19.84 15.98
N HIS A 81 -10.19 -20.40 14.80
CA HIS A 81 -11.54 -20.50 14.23
C HIS A 81 -12.42 -21.34 15.16
N ASP A 82 -13.48 -20.75 15.70
CA ASP A 82 -14.28 -21.40 16.74
C ASP A 82 -15.17 -22.52 16.18
N GLU A 83 -15.71 -22.29 14.99
CA GLU A 83 -16.69 -23.15 14.35
C GLU A 83 -16.24 -23.60 12.96
N ILE A 84 -16.63 -24.81 12.58
CA ILE A 84 -16.55 -25.35 11.21
C ILE A 84 -17.96 -25.69 10.72
N THR A 85 -18.24 -25.49 9.43
CA THR A 85 -19.52 -25.93 8.85
C THR A 85 -19.52 -27.44 8.62
N ALA A 86 -20.71 -28.05 8.48
CA ALA A 86 -20.83 -29.48 8.21
C ALA A 86 -20.16 -29.89 6.89
N GLU A 87 -20.24 -29.05 5.87
CA GLU A 87 -19.60 -29.27 4.56
C GLU A 87 -18.07 -29.20 4.67
N GLN A 88 -17.54 -28.23 5.41
CA GLN A 88 -16.11 -28.08 5.66
C GLN A 88 -15.56 -29.26 6.47
N GLU A 89 -16.27 -29.67 7.53
CA GLU A 89 -15.90 -30.84 8.34
C GLU A 89 -15.88 -32.11 7.48
N ALA A 90 -16.90 -32.32 6.65
CA ALA A 90 -16.99 -33.49 5.78
C ALA A 90 -15.82 -33.54 4.77
N ALA A 91 -15.45 -32.41 4.17
CA ALA A 91 -14.33 -32.29 3.24
C ALA A 91 -12.99 -32.56 3.96
N LEU A 92 -12.77 -31.93 5.11
CA LEU A 92 -11.57 -32.12 5.92
C LEU A 92 -11.43 -33.58 6.38
N LYS A 93 -12.53 -34.18 6.86
CA LYS A 93 -12.57 -35.58 7.27
C LYS A 93 -12.20 -36.51 6.14
N LYS A 94 -12.83 -36.33 4.97
CA LYS A 94 -12.55 -37.12 3.78
C LYS A 94 -11.10 -36.97 3.34
N PHE A 95 -10.56 -35.74 3.35
CA PHE A 95 -9.17 -35.46 3.02
C PHE A 95 -8.22 -36.26 3.91
N VAL A 96 -8.34 -36.14 5.23
CA VAL A 96 -7.47 -36.85 6.18
C VAL A 96 -7.67 -38.37 6.09
N GLU A 97 -8.90 -38.87 6.16
CA GLU A 97 -9.17 -40.31 6.14
C GLU A 97 -8.76 -41.00 4.84
N SER A 98 -8.56 -40.25 3.75
CA SER A 98 -8.03 -40.74 2.47
C SER A 98 -6.51 -40.93 2.40
N GLY A 99 -5.79 -40.63 3.49
CA GLY A 99 -4.33 -40.79 3.56
C GLY A 99 -3.53 -39.49 3.56
N LYS A 100 -4.18 -38.33 3.75
CA LYS A 100 -3.52 -37.02 3.77
C LYS A 100 -3.18 -36.57 5.18
N GLY A 101 -2.19 -35.69 5.30
CA GLY A 101 -1.69 -35.24 6.59
C GLY A 101 -2.56 -34.18 7.26
N LEU A 102 -2.71 -34.28 8.58
CA LEU A 102 -3.24 -33.19 9.43
C LEU A 102 -2.15 -32.76 10.41
N ILE A 103 -1.81 -31.48 10.41
CA ILE A 103 -0.68 -30.90 11.16
C ILE A 103 -1.20 -29.72 12.02
N PRO A 104 -1.93 -29.96 13.12
CA PRO A 104 -2.37 -28.87 13.99
C PRO A 104 -1.21 -28.42 14.90
N ILE A 105 -1.04 -27.11 15.03
CA ILE A 105 0.06 -26.47 15.75
C ILE A 105 -0.54 -25.58 16.85
N HIS A 106 -0.08 -25.75 18.08
CA HIS A 106 -0.36 -24.87 19.22
C HIS A 106 -1.87 -24.57 19.40
N SER A 107 -2.29 -23.38 18.97
CA SER A 107 -3.66 -22.85 19.07
C SER A 107 -4.70 -23.68 18.32
N ALA A 108 -4.29 -24.51 17.35
CA ALA A 108 -5.21 -25.36 16.59
C ALA A 108 -5.98 -26.37 17.46
N SER A 109 -5.50 -26.70 18.66
CA SER A 109 -6.25 -27.50 19.64
C SER A 109 -7.49 -26.77 20.21
N PHE A 110 -7.63 -25.48 19.94
CA PHE A 110 -8.81 -24.67 20.23
C PHE A 110 -9.77 -24.56 19.03
N CYS A 111 -9.36 -24.94 17.81
CA CYS A 111 -10.21 -24.78 16.64
C CYS A 111 -11.42 -25.72 16.64
N PHE A 112 -12.48 -25.28 15.96
CA PHE A 112 -13.64 -26.07 15.56
C PHE A 112 -14.25 -26.84 16.74
N ARG A 113 -14.49 -26.15 17.86
CA ARG A 113 -14.98 -26.76 19.10
C ARG A 113 -16.37 -27.38 18.97
N ASN A 114 -17.09 -27.00 17.92
CA ASN A 114 -18.37 -27.60 17.53
C ASN A 114 -18.24 -28.96 16.82
N SER A 115 -17.02 -29.42 16.50
CA SER A 115 -16.74 -30.67 15.80
C SER A 115 -16.13 -31.74 16.72
N ASP A 116 -16.95 -32.70 17.14
CA ASP A 116 -16.49 -33.89 17.89
C ASP A 116 -15.45 -34.70 17.11
N TRP A 117 -15.57 -34.73 15.79
CA TRP A 117 -14.63 -35.45 14.94
C TRP A 117 -13.26 -34.76 14.94
N PHE A 118 -13.21 -33.44 14.75
CA PHE A 118 -11.95 -32.69 14.71
C PHE A 118 -11.19 -32.79 16.02
N VAL A 119 -11.88 -32.58 17.15
CA VAL A 119 -11.27 -32.70 18.50
C VAL A 119 -10.65 -34.09 18.70
N LYS A 120 -11.35 -35.17 18.31
CA LYS A 120 -10.82 -36.54 18.38
C LYS A 120 -9.67 -36.78 17.41
N ALA A 121 -9.70 -36.18 16.22
CA ALA A 121 -8.67 -36.30 15.21
C ALA A 121 -7.35 -35.65 15.67
N VAL A 122 -7.40 -34.40 16.16
CA VAL A 122 -6.27 -33.68 16.76
C VAL A 122 -5.70 -34.45 17.96
N GLY A 123 -6.57 -35.08 18.75
CA GLY A 123 -6.19 -35.95 19.87
C GLY A 123 -6.19 -35.26 21.23
N GLY A 124 -6.41 -33.96 21.30
CA GLY A 124 -6.58 -33.20 22.54
C GLY A 124 -7.18 -31.83 22.25
N GLN A 125 -7.95 -31.30 23.20
CA GLN A 125 -8.54 -29.98 23.12
C GLN A 125 -7.90 -29.04 24.14
N PHE A 126 -7.60 -27.81 23.74
CA PHE A 126 -7.15 -26.77 24.66
C PHE A 126 -8.09 -26.65 25.87
N LYS A 127 -7.51 -26.54 27.07
CA LYS A 127 -8.25 -26.35 28.33
C LYS A 127 -7.90 -25.02 29.01
N SER A 128 -6.61 -24.76 29.19
CA SER A 128 -6.08 -23.58 29.87
C SER A 128 -4.58 -23.48 29.61
N HIS A 129 -3.97 -22.33 29.87
CA HIS A 129 -2.52 -22.18 29.83
C HIS A 129 -2.02 -21.26 30.96
N GLY A 130 -0.75 -21.41 31.32
CA GLY A 130 0.06 -20.34 31.91
C GLY A 130 1.04 -19.81 30.86
N THR A 131 2.14 -19.21 31.31
CA THR A 131 3.27 -18.82 30.44
C THR A 131 4.59 -18.98 31.19
N GLY A 132 5.68 -19.16 30.44
CA GLY A 132 7.02 -19.18 31.03
C GLY A 132 8.04 -19.89 30.14
N ASP A 133 9.30 -19.85 30.57
CA ASP A 133 10.38 -20.64 29.98
C ASP A 133 10.33 -22.07 30.53
N PHE A 134 10.38 -23.05 29.62
CA PHE A 134 10.43 -24.45 29.99
C PHE A 134 11.16 -25.29 28.94
N THR A 135 11.48 -26.52 29.33
CA THR A 135 11.93 -27.59 28.44
C THR A 135 10.88 -28.69 28.41
N VAL A 136 10.93 -29.52 27.36
CA VAL A 136 10.02 -30.64 27.18
C VAL A 136 10.86 -31.89 26.94
N ASP A 137 10.56 -32.95 27.69
CA ASP A 137 11.28 -34.21 27.63
C ASP A 137 10.90 -34.99 26.38
N ILE A 138 11.90 -35.55 25.67
CA ILE A 138 11.68 -36.51 24.58
C ILE A 138 11.52 -37.90 25.20
N ILE A 139 10.32 -38.48 25.11
CA ILE A 139 10.01 -39.78 25.70
C ILE A 139 9.99 -40.93 24.69
N ALA A 140 9.95 -40.62 23.38
CA ALA A 140 10.01 -41.60 22.29
C ALA A 140 11.17 -41.31 21.32
N PRO A 141 12.44 -41.32 21.77
CA PRO A 141 13.59 -40.87 20.97
C PRO A 141 13.85 -41.69 19.71
N GLU A 142 13.38 -42.95 19.66
CA GLU A 142 13.55 -43.85 18.52
C GLU A 142 12.52 -43.59 17.40
N HIS A 143 11.52 -42.74 17.62
CA HIS A 143 10.52 -42.44 16.60
C HIS A 143 11.14 -41.57 15.48
N PRO A 144 10.86 -41.82 14.18
CA PRO A 144 11.48 -41.05 13.08
C PRO A 144 11.33 -39.53 13.19
N ILE A 145 10.22 -39.05 13.76
CA ILE A 145 10.00 -37.61 13.97
C ILE A 145 11.06 -36.99 14.89
N MET A 146 11.58 -37.76 15.85
CA MET A 146 12.56 -37.29 16.83
C MET A 146 14.00 -37.33 16.30
N GLU A 147 14.24 -37.83 15.08
CA GLU A 147 15.59 -37.89 14.51
C GLU A 147 16.20 -36.49 14.39
N GLY A 148 17.33 -36.27 15.07
CA GLY A 148 18.02 -34.98 15.12
C GLY A 148 17.30 -33.88 15.93
N VAL A 149 16.20 -34.21 16.61
CA VAL A 149 15.51 -33.28 17.51
C VAL A 149 16.17 -33.34 18.89
N GLU A 150 16.70 -32.20 19.34
CA GLU A 150 17.29 -32.04 20.67
C GLU A 150 16.30 -31.32 21.60
N VAL A 151 16.39 -31.58 22.91
CA VAL A 151 15.68 -30.79 23.93
C VAL A 151 16.17 -29.34 23.87
N PHE A 152 15.24 -28.39 23.87
CA PHE A 152 15.54 -26.96 23.87
C PHE A 152 14.62 -26.21 24.84
N GLU A 153 15.15 -25.14 25.43
CA GLU A 153 14.39 -24.20 26.24
C GLU A 153 13.79 -23.11 25.34
N THR A 154 12.53 -22.79 25.62
CA THR A 154 11.82 -21.69 24.99
C THR A 154 10.78 -21.14 25.95
N TRP A 155 10.50 -19.84 25.83
CA TRP A 155 9.30 -19.26 26.40
C TRP A 155 8.11 -19.63 25.53
N ASP A 156 7.02 -20.11 26.13
CA ASP A 156 5.78 -20.40 25.43
C ASP A 156 4.58 -20.35 26.40
N GLU A 157 3.37 -20.53 25.87
CA GLU A 157 2.20 -20.76 26.70
C GLU A 157 2.18 -22.19 27.22
N THR A 158 2.09 -22.36 28.54
CA THR A 158 2.13 -23.66 29.19
C THR A 158 0.77 -24.38 29.11
N TYR A 159 0.39 -24.81 27.91
CA TYR A 159 -0.90 -25.44 27.62
C TYR A 159 -1.17 -26.65 28.51
N LEU A 160 -2.43 -26.81 28.87
CA LEU A 160 -3.04 -28.03 29.40
C LEU A 160 -4.18 -28.42 28.47
N HIS A 161 -4.34 -29.71 28.25
CA HIS A 161 -5.35 -30.24 27.35
C HIS A 161 -6.42 -31.02 28.12
N SER A 162 -7.60 -31.10 27.50
CA SER A 162 -8.72 -31.93 27.89
C SER A 162 -9.12 -32.82 26.72
N GLN A 163 -10.03 -33.77 26.95
CA GLN A 163 -10.50 -34.70 25.91
C GLN A 163 -9.36 -35.46 25.20
N ILE A 164 -8.29 -35.78 25.95
CA ILE A 164 -7.14 -36.54 25.46
C ILE A 164 -7.63 -37.87 24.87
N ASN A 165 -7.30 -38.09 23.61
CA ASN A 165 -7.63 -39.31 22.90
C ASN A 165 -6.69 -40.45 23.37
N PRO A 166 -7.20 -41.57 23.88
CA PRO A 166 -6.36 -42.66 24.39
C PRO A 166 -5.56 -43.39 23.29
N ASP A 167 -5.88 -43.17 22.01
CA ASP A 167 -5.26 -43.78 20.83
C ASP A 167 -4.13 -42.91 20.23
N MET A 168 -3.53 -42.01 21.02
CA MET A 168 -2.35 -41.23 20.60
C MET A 168 -1.04 -41.91 21.02
N THR A 169 0.04 -41.64 20.29
CA THR A 169 1.41 -41.93 20.73
C THR A 169 2.09 -40.62 21.09
N VAL A 170 2.40 -40.42 22.37
CA VAL A 170 3.08 -39.22 22.87
C VAL A 170 4.58 -39.34 22.58
N LEU A 171 5.15 -38.30 21.98
CA LEU A 171 6.56 -38.21 21.63
C LEU A 171 7.34 -37.34 22.61
N MET A 172 6.68 -36.31 23.16
CA MET A 172 7.25 -35.40 24.13
C MET A 172 6.27 -35.04 25.25
N GLU A 173 6.78 -34.82 26.47
CA GLU A 173 6.01 -34.42 27.66
C GLU A 173 6.62 -33.21 28.36
N ARG A 174 5.79 -32.26 28.80
CA ARG A 174 6.22 -31.18 29.69
C ARG A 174 5.97 -31.58 31.14
N GLU A 175 6.99 -31.50 31.99
CA GLU A 175 6.83 -31.71 33.43
C GLU A 175 6.66 -30.38 34.17
N GLU A 176 5.59 -30.25 34.95
CA GLU A 176 5.35 -29.09 35.81
C GLU A 176 4.71 -29.54 37.13
N ASN A 177 5.35 -29.25 38.27
CA ASN A 177 4.85 -29.59 39.61
C ASN A 177 4.44 -31.07 39.79
N GLY A 178 5.16 -32.00 39.16
CA GLY A 178 4.89 -33.44 39.20
C GLY A 178 3.76 -33.92 38.28
N HIS A 179 3.16 -33.02 37.49
CA HIS A 179 2.26 -33.35 36.38
C HIS A 179 3.05 -33.45 35.08
N ARG A 180 2.85 -34.52 34.30
CA ARG A 180 3.42 -34.70 32.97
C ARG A 180 2.35 -34.51 31.92
N GLU A 181 2.43 -33.39 31.21
CA GLU A 181 1.48 -33.00 30.18
C GLU A 181 1.98 -33.45 28.79
N PRO A 182 1.19 -34.21 28.01
CA PRO A 182 1.52 -34.52 26.62
C PRO A 182 1.73 -33.22 25.83
N TRP A 183 2.84 -33.14 25.09
CA TRP A 183 3.25 -31.90 24.43
C TRP A 183 3.31 -32.02 22.91
N THR A 184 3.89 -33.11 22.42
CA THR A 184 3.92 -33.47 21.01
C THR A 184 3.49 -34.92 20.88
N TRP A 185 2.56 -35.20 19.97
CA TRP A 185 2.05 -36.55 19.77
C TRP A 185 1.63 -36.78 18.33
N ILE A 186 1.43 -38.06 18.02
CA ILE A 186 0.92 -38.51 16.73
C ILE A 186 -0.30 -39.40 16.90
N ARG A 187 -1.10 -39.50 15.85
CA ARG A 187 -2.24 -40.42 15.76
C ARG A 187 -2.53 -40.79 14.30
N ASN A 188 -3.16 -41.95 14.09
CA ASN A 188 -3.71 -42.32 12.79
C ASN A 188 -5.22 -42.01 12.75
N GLN A 189 -5.71 -41.51 11.61
CA GLN A 189 -7.13 -41.25 11.36
C GLN A 189 -7.51 -41.76 9.98
N GLY A 190 -8.25 -42.87 9.91
CA GLY A 190 -8.43 -43.60 8.65
C GLY A 190 -7.07 -44.06 8.12
N GLU A 191 -6.79 -43.79 6.85
CA GLU A 191 -5.45 -44.01 6.26
C GLU A 191 -4.49 -42.82 6.49
N GLY A 192 -4.99 -41.70 7.03
CA GLY A 192 -4.21 -40.49 7.27
C GLY A 192 -3.46 -40.48 8.59
N ARG A 193 -2.51 -39.55 8.68
CA ARG A 193 -1.65 -39.36 9.85
C ARG A 193 -1.80 -37.94 10.40
N VAL A 194 -1.88 -37.84 11.72
CA VAL A 194 -2.01 -36.59 12.47
C VAL A 194 -0.75 -36.39 13.30
N PHE A 195 -0.10 -35.23 13.15
CA PHE A 195 1.02 -34.79 13.98
C PHE A 195 0.63 -33.49 14.68
N TYR A 196 0.63 -33.49 16.01
CA TYR A 196 0.34 -32.30 16.80
C TYR A 196 1.54 -31.92 17.67
N THR A 197 1.77 -30.61 17.80
CA THR A 197 2.66 -30.07 18.82
C THR A 197 2.03 -28.84 19.49
N ALA A 198 2.13 -28.76 20.81
CA ALA A 198 1.67 -27.61 21.60
C ALA A 198 2.67 -26.45 21.58
N TYR A 199 3.88 -26.63 21.02
CA TYR A 199 4.84 -25.54 20.82
C TYR A 199 4.31 -24.51 19.83
N GLY A 200 4.59 -23.23 20.09
CA GLY A 200 4.60 -22.20 19.05
C GLY A 200 3.63 -21.04 19.26
N HIS A 201 3.60 -20.39 20.42
CA HIS A 201 2.86 -19.14 20.59
C HIS A 201 3.37 -17.98 19.72
N ASP A 202 4.69 -17.80 19.64
CA ASP A 202 5.30 -16.65 18.95
C ASP A 202 6.71 -16.91 18.39
N GLU A 203 7.35 -15.85 17.85
CA GLU A 203 8.67 -15.91 17.23
C GLU A 203 9.77 -16.53 18.08
N ARG A 204 9.66 -16.54 19.42
CA ARG A 204 10.67 -17.10 20.32
C ARG A 204 10.81 -18.60 20.15
N THR A 205 9.70 -19.30 19.93
CA THR A 205 9.68 -20.73 19.59
C THR A 205 9.86 -20.93 18.09
N TRP A 206 9.15 -20.14 17.26
CA TRP A 206 9.16 -20.29 15.80
C TRP A 206 10.52 -20.02 15.15
N SER A 207 11.41 -19.27 15.79
CA SER A 207 12.77 -19.02 15.29
C SER A 207 13.79 -20.12 15.64
N LYS A 208 13.43 -21.12 16.47
CA LYS A 208 14.37 -22.13 16.96
C LYS A 208 14.67 -23.19 15.88
N PRO A 209 15.96 -23.46 15.55
CA PRO A 209 16.31 -24.54 14.61
C PRO A 209 15.82 -25.93 15.03
N LYS A 210 15.72 -26.18 16.34
CA LYS A 210 15.21 -27.44 16.89
C LYS A 210 13.71 -27.60 16.61
N PHE A 211 12.94 -26.52 16.73
CA PHE A 211 11.54 -26.48 16.34
C PHE A 211 11.36 -26.69 14.83
N HIS A 212 12.21 -26.09 13.99
CA HIS A 212 12.20 -26.35 12.53
C HIS A 212 12.43 -27.81 12.18
N THR A 213 13.35 -28.48 12.90
CA THR A 213 13.64 -29.91 12.69
C THR A 213 12.44 -30.76 13.09
N LEU A 214 11.85 -30.48 14.25
CA LEU A 214 10.63 -31.14 14.71
C LEU A 214 9.49 -30.99 13.69
N MET A 215 9.23 -29.76 13.23
CA MET A 215 8.17 -29.48 12.26
C MET A 215 8.42 -30.15 10.91
N ALA A 216 9.65 -30.11 10.39
CA ALA A 216 9.97 -30.77 9.12
C ALA A 216 9.75 -32.29 9.18
N ASN A 217 10.25 -32.95 10.23
CA ASN A 217 10.11 -34.38 10.39
C ASN A 217 8.63 -34.77 10.63
N GLY A 218 7.91 -33.98 11.44
CA GLY A 218 6.49 -34.17 11.71
C GLY A 218 5.62 -34.05 10.45
N ILE A 219 5.87 -33.04 9.62
CA ILE A 219 5.16 -32.84 8.34
C ILE A 219 5.46 -34.00 7.37
N LEU A 220 6.73 -34.34 7.15
CA LEU A 220 7.12 -35.42 6.24
C LEU A 220 6.54 -36.78 6.67
N TRP A 221 6.44 -37.02 7.98
CA TRP A 221 5.78 -38.21 8.50
C TRP A 221 4.26 -38.17 8.26
N ALA A 222 3.62 -37.02 8.50
CA ALA A 222 2.17 -36.85 8.42
C ALA A 222 1.61 -36.95 6.98
N ILE A 223 2.35 -36.52 5.96
CA ILE A 223 1.91 -36.61 4.56
C ILE A 223 1.92 -38.04 3.98
N GLY A 224 2.43 -39.02 4.75
CA GLY A 224 2.48 -40.42 4.37
C GLY A 224 3.68 -40.77 3.48
N ASP A 225 4.02 -42.07 3.46
CA ASP A 225 5.29 -42.56 2.91
C ASP A 225 5.42 -42.28 1.41
N LYS A 226 4.33 -42.45 0.64
CA LYS A 226 4.34 -42.16 -0.80
C LYS A 226 4.74 -40.72 -1.11
N ALA A 227 4.16 -39.74 -0.41
CA ALA A 227 4.47 -38.33 -0.65
C ALA A 227 5.88 -37.98 -0.16
N ALA A 228 6.28 -38.50 1.01
CA ALA A 228 7.63 -38.33 1.53
C ALA A 228 8.71 -38.89 0.59
N ASP A 229 8.48 -40.05 -0.03
CA ASP A 229 9.39 -40.66 -1.01
C ASP A 229 9.55 -39.80 -2.27
N LEU A 230 8.48 -39.15 -2.74
CA LEU A 230 8.53 -38.20 -3.86
C LEU A 230 9.36 -36.96 -3.51
N VAL A 231 9.26 -36.48 -2.27
CA VAL A 231 10.08 -35.37 -1.75
C VAL A 231 11.54 -35.77 -1.66
N ALA A 232 11.84 -36.93 -1.07
CA ALA A 232 13.20 -37.44 -0.92
C ALA A 232 13.89 -37.69 -2.29
N SER A 233 13.10 -38.06 -3.30
CA SER A 233 13.58 -38.28 -4.67
C SER A 233 13.70 -36.99 -5.49
N PHE A 234 13.19 -35.86 -4.99
CA PHE A 234 13.28 -34.59 -5.69
C PHE A 234 14.69 -34.01 -5.54
N ASP A 235 15.40 -33.89 -6.65
CA ASP A 235 16.74 -33.33 -6.72
C ASP A 235 16.72 -31.82 -6.46
N ILE A 236 16.81 -31.40 -5.19
CA ILE A 236 16.90 -30.00 -4.76
C ILE A 236 18.36 -29.52 -4.90
N PRO A 237 18.63 -28.51 -5.75
CA PRO A 237 19.97 -27.98 -5.94
C PRO A 237 20.59 -27.51 -4.62
N GLN A 238 21.89 -27.80 -4.44
CA GLN A 238 22.68 -27.34 -3.30
C GLN A 238 23.65 -26.25 -3.78
N PRO A 239 23.35 -24.96 -3.56
CA PRO A 239 24.19 -23.89 -4.07
C PRO A 239 25.59 -23.93 -3.45
N GLU A 240 26.60 -23.66 -4.28
CA GLU A 240 27.99 -23.55 -3.83
C GLU A 240 28.27 -22.11 -3.37
N PHE A 241 28.98 -21.98 -2.25
CA PHE A 241 29.34 -20.69 -1.66
C PHE A 241 30.85 -20.54 -1.51
N ARG A 242 31.37 -19.34 -1.83
CA ARG A 242 32.75 -18.94 -1.56
C ARG A 242 32.82 -17.62 -0.81
N ASP A 243 33.96 -17.35 -0.19
CA ASP A 243 34.21 -16.07 0.45
C ASP A 243 34.42 -15.00 -0.63
N ALA A 244 33.86 -13.82 -0.41
CA ALA A 244 34.04 -12.67 -1.28
C ALA A 244 33.83 -11.36 -0.51
N GLU A 245 34.37 -10.26 -1.02
CA GLU A 245 34.17 -8.93 -0.46
C GLU A 245 32.80 -8.39 -0.89
N ILE A 246 31.81 -8.57 -0.01
CA ILE A 246 30.43 -8.13 -0.23
C ILE A 246 29.93 -7.27 0.93
N PRO A 247 29.06 -6.27 0.67
CA PRO A 247 28.50 -5.45 1.74
C PRO A 247 27.69 -6.27 2.75
N ASN A 248 28.00 -6.14 4.04
CA ASN A 248 27.26 -6.74 5.15
C ASN A 248 26.31 -5.71 5.78
N TYR A 249 25.27 -5.31 5.05
CA TYR A 249 24.33 -4.25 5.44
C TYR A 249 23.72 -4.46 6.83
N GLU A 250 23.36 -5.71 7.14
CA GLU A 250 22.73 -6.12 8.41
C GLU A 250 23.73 -6.49 9.51
N ARG A 251 25.05 -6.36 9.27
CA ARG A 251 26.12 -6.71 10.22
C ARG A 251 25.99 -8.14 10.78
N ARG A 252 25.62 -9.09 9.94
CA ARG A 252 25.46 -10.51 10.30
C ARG A 252 26.80 -11.13 10.70
N ASP A 253 26.76 -12.06 11.65
CA ASP A 253 27.88 -12.91 12.05
C ASP A 253 27.47 -14.39 11.99
N PRO A 254 28.08 -15.22 11.10
CA PRO A 254 29.10 -14.84 10.12
C PRO A 254 28.54 -13.93 9.02
N ALA A 255 29.43 -13.18 8.36
CA ALA A 255 29.06 -12.37 7.20
C ALA A 255 28.51 -13.25 6.05
N PRO A 256 27.59 -12.73 5.21
CA PRO A 256 27.11 -13.46 4.05
C PRO A 256 28.25 -13.88 3.12
N ARG A 257 28.07 -15.01 2.43
CA ARG A 257 29.03 -15.55 1.44
C ARG A 257 28.49 -15.35 0.03
N TYR A 258 29.35 -15.45 -0.98
CA TYR A 258 28.95 -15.36 -2.38
C TYR A 258 28.48 -16.71 -2.90
N GLN A 259 27.20 -16.81 -3.24
CA GLN A 259 26.62 -17.95 -3.96
C GLN A 259 27.09 -17.92 -5.42
N LEU A 260 27.56 -19.05 -5.96
CA LEU A 260 27.82 -19.18 -7.39
C LEU A 260 26.50 -19.19 -8.18
N PRO A 261 26.49 -18.71 -9.45
CA PRO A 261 25.30 -18.73 -10.28
C PRO A 261 24.90 -20.18 -10.59
N LEU A 262 23.59 -20.43 -10.69
CA LEU A 262 23.01 -21.72 -11.04
C LEU A 262 22.58 -21.73 -12.51
N SER A 263 22.47 -22.92 -13.11
CA SER A 263 21.81 -23.02 -14.42
C SER A 263 20.32 -22.62 -14.32
N PRO A 264 19.66 -22.22 -15.43
CA PRO A 264 18.24 -21.91 -15.42
C PRO A 264 17.37 -23.02 -14.80
N LYS A 265 17.67 -24.28 -15.14
CA LYS A 265 16.93 -25.45 -14.63
C LYS A 265 17.09 -25.64 -13.13
N GLU A 266 18.29 -25.43 -12.58
CA GLU A 266 18.54 -25.54 -11.14
C GLU A 266 17.86 -24.38 -10.39
N SER A 267 18.05 -23.14 -10.85
CA SER A 267 17.44 -21.96 -10.25
C SER A 267 15.92 -22.07 -10.14
N MET A 268 15.24 -22.54 -11.21
CA MET A 268 13.79 -22.74 -11.21
C MET A 268 13.31 -23.72 -10.14
N LYS A 269 14.11 -24.72 -9.73
CA LYS A 269 13.75 -25.65 -8.64
C LYS A 269 13.82 -25.01 -7.25
N LEU A 270 14.44 -23.84 -7.16
CA LEU A 270 14.53 -23.02 -5.95
C LEU A 270 13.48 -21.89 -5.92
N VAL A 271 12.58 -21.84 -6.91
CA VAL A 271 11.44 -20.93 -6.95
C VAL A 271 10.17 -21.68 -6.50
N GLN A 272 9.49 -21.16 -5.48
CA GLN A 272 8.14 -21.59 -5.12
C GLN A 272 7.12 -20.90 -6.01
N VAL A 273 6.16 -21.67 -6.51
CA VAL A 273 4.97 -21.20 -7.23
C VAL A 273 3.71 -21.79 -6.61
N PRO A 274 2.53 -21.15 -6.69
CA PRO A 274 1.30 -21.71 -6.12
C PRO A 274 0.89 -23.01 -6.81
N VAL A 275 0.16 -23.86 -6.07
CA VAL A 275 -0.35 -25.11 -6.62
C VAL A 275 -1.25 -24.84 -7.83
N GLY A 276 -1.09 -25.66 -8.87
CA GLY A 276 -1.77 -25.50 -10.16
C GLY A 276 -1.05 -24.59 -11.15
N PHE A 277 -0.01 -23.87 -10.74
CA PHE A 277 0.85 -23.09 -11.63
C PHE A 277 2.09 -23.86 -12.06
N GLU A 278 2.71 -23.40 -13.14
CA GLU A 278 3.98 -23.91 -13.67
C GLU A 278 4.83 -22.74 -14.18
N LEU A 279 6.07 -22.67 -13.72
CA LEU A 279 7.07 -21.74 -14.23
C LEU A 279 7.77 -22.37 -15.44
N GLN A 280 7.76 -21.67 -16.57
CA GLN A 280 8.34 -22.10 -17.83
C GLN A 280 9.43 -21.12 -18.26
N LEU A 281 10.57 -21.64 -18.70
CA LEU A 281 11.66 -20.83 -19.26
C LEU A 281 11.37 -20.51 -20.72
N PHE A 282 11.26 -19.23 -21.06
CA PHE A 282 11.06 -18.77 -22.43
C PHE A 282 12.40 -18.47 -23.12
N ALA A 283 13.29 -17.74 -22.45
CA ALA A 283 14.63 -17.41 -22.95
C ALA A 283 15.62 -17.26 -21.78
N SER A 284 16.90 -17.53 -22.02
CA SER A 284 17.99 -17.34 -21.06
C SER A 284 19.28 -16.91 -21.75
N GLU A 285 20.34 -16.68 -20.98
CA GLU A 285 21.69 -16.55 -21.52
C GLU A 285 22.08 -17.70 -22.47
N PRO A 286 22.81 -17.43 -23.58
CA PRO A 286 23.31 -16.13 -24.05
C PRO A 286 22.32 -15.32 -24.90
N ASP A 287 21.12 -15.83 -25.17
CA ASP A 287 20.14 -15.19 -26.07
C ASP A 287 19.61 -13.86 -25.50
N ILE A 288 19.48 -13.81 -24.17
CA ILE A 288 19.14 -12.61 -23.40
C ILE A 288 20.02 -12.53 -22.15
N VAL A 289 20.53 -11.33 -21.83
CA VAL A 289 21.20 -11.05 -20.56
C VAL A 289 20.61 -9.79 -19.94
N ASN A 290 20.62 -9.68 -18.61
CA ASN A 290 20.15 -8.50 -17.88
C ASN A 290 18.83 -7.87 -18.42
N PRO A 291 17.74 -8.64 -18.59
CA PRO A 291 16.50 -8.09 -19.14
C PRO A 291 15.90 -7.06 -18.16
N MET A 292 15.76 -5.81 -18.62
CA MET A 292 15.28 -4.69 -17.78
C MET A 292 13.76 -4.49 -17.88
N ALA A 293 13.23 -4.50 -19.10
CA ALA A 293 11.83 -4.27 -19.38
C ALA A 293 11.41 -5.00 -20.65
N MET A 294 10.11 -5.30 -20.78
CA MET A 294 9.54 -5.95 -21.94
C MET A 294 8.22 -5.30 -22.35
N CYS A 295 7.79 -5.51 -23.60
CA CYS A 295 6.42 -5.26 -24.06
C CYS A 295 6.14 -6.10 -25.32
N TRP A 296 4.90 -6.06 -25.83
CA TRP A 296 4.52 -6.74 -27.08
C TRP A 296 3.95 -5.78 -28.12
N ASP A 297 4.18 -6.10 -29.39
CA ASP A 297 3.50 -5.47 -30.51
C ASP A 297 2.16 -6.14 -30.83
N GLU A 298 1.41 -5.59 -31.79
CA GLU A 298 0.11 -6.13 -32.21
C GLU A 298 0.16 -7.53 -32.85
N LYS A 299 1.36 -8.04 -33.15
CA LYS A 299 1.59 -9.40 -33.65
C LYS A 299 1.90 -10.38 -32.51
N GLY A 300 2.00 -9.91 -31.27
CA GLY A 300 2.35 -10.71 -30.11
C GLY A 300 3.84 -11.04 -30.00
N ARG A 301 4.72 -10.30 -30.71
CA ARG A 301 6.18 -10.48 -30.62
C ARG A 301 6.70 -9.78 -29.37
N LEU A 302 7.57 -10.44 -28.61
CA LEU A 302 8.13 -9.91 -27.36
C LEU A 302 9.34 -9.02 -27.66
N TYR A 303 9.24 -7.73 -27.33
CA TYR A 303 10.36 -6.79 -27.35
C TYR A 303 10.95 -6.69 -25.93
N VAL A 304 12.27 -6.80 -25.80
CA VAL A 304 12.97 -6.81 -24.50
C VAL A 304 14.15 -5.83 -24.54
N VAL A 305 14.29 -5.05 -23.46
CA VAL A 305 15.53 -4.31 -23.17
C VAL A 305 16.57 -5.26 -22.62
N GLU A 306 17.73 -5.31 -23.26
CA GLU A 306 18.96 -5.92 -22.74
C GLU A 306 19.96 -4.81 -22.38
N THR A 307 20.51 -4.85 -21.16
CA THR A 307 21.51 -3.87 -20.72
C THR A 307 22.84 -4.49 -20.32
N GLU A 308 23.92 -3.99 -20.91
CA GLU A 308 25.31 -4.23 -20.54
C GLU A 308 25.92 -3.01 -19.81
N ASP A 309 25.39 -1.81 -20.09
CA ASP A 309 25.93 -0.54 -19.58
C ASP A 309 25.40 -0.18 -18.16
N TYR A 310 24.25 -0.68 -17.74
CA TYR A 310 23.70 -0.38 -16.41
C TYR A 310 24.56 -1.00 -15.28
N PRO A 311 24.76 -0.31 -14.14
CA PRO A 311 24.30 1.05 -13.81
C PRO A 311 25.31 2.15 -14.10
N ASN A 312 26.59 1.83 -14.31
CA ASN A 312 27.69 2.79 -14.16
C ASN A 312 28.31 3.28 -15.47
N GLU A 313 28.04 2.65 -16.62
CA GLU A 313 28.54 3.09 -17.92
C GLU A 313 27.68 4.23 -18.46
N VAL A 314 27.64 5.37 -17.77
CA VAL A 314 26.87 6.55 -18.20
C VAL A 314 27.60 7.27 -19.33
N ARG A 315 27.07 7.17 -20.56
CA ARG A 315 27.69 7.71 -21.77
C ARG A 315 26.97 8.98 -22.25
N GLN A 316 27.70 9.80 -23.01
CA GLN A 316 27.13 10.94 -23.73
C GLN A 316 26.60 10.55 -25.11
N GLU A 317 27.28 9.63 -25.80
CA GLU A 317 26.90 9.13 -27.13
C GLU A 317 27.14 7.62 -27.21
N GLY A 318 26.28 6.94 -27.98
CA GLY A 318 26.32 5.48 -28.16
C GLY A 318 26.11 4.69 -26.87
N GLY A 319 26.36 3.40 -26.92
CA GLY A 319 26.27 2.46 -25.81
C GLY A 319 26.18 1.02 -26.31
N ASN A 320 26.17 0.06 -25.39
CA ASN A 320 26.19 -1.36 -25.73
C ASN A 320 24.80 -2.02 -25.59
N ASP A 321 23.81 -1.28 -25.11
CA ASP A 321 22.49 -1.79 -24.82
C ASP A 321 21.66 -1.97 -26.09
N ARG A 322 20.74 -2.92 -26.05
CA ARG A 322 19.99 -3.39 -27.22
C ARG A 322 18.52 -3.53 -26.91
N ILE A 323 17.70 -3.40 -27.96
CA ILE A 323 16.34 -3.92 -27.96
C ILE A 323 16.33 -5.18 -28.81
N LYS A 324 15.92 -6.30 -28.21
CA LYS A 324 15.78 -7.59 -28.88
C LYS A 324 14.31 -7.95 -29.04
N VAL A 325 14.00 -8.62 -30.15
CA VAL A 325 12.71 -9.26 -30.39
C VAL A 325 12.89 -10.77 -30.26
N LEU A 326 12.13 -11.37 -29.35
CA LEU A 326 12.15 -12.81 -29.07
C LEU A 326 10.82 -13.42 -29.55
N GLU A 327 10.92 -14.47 -30.37
CA GLU A 327 9.77 -15.12 -30.98
C GLU A 327 9.82 -16.64 -30.74
N ASP A 328 8.66 -17.22 -30.46
CA ASP A 328 8.40 -18.66 -30.53
C ASP A 328 7.72 -18.94 -31.87
N THR A 329 8.48 -19.40 -32.86
CA THR A 329 7.96 -19.62 -34.22
C THR A 329 7.38 -21.02 -34.40
N ASN A 330 7.56 -21.91 -33.43
CA ASN A 330 7.10 -23.30 -33.49
C ASN A 330 5.97 -23.65 -32.48
N GLY A 331 5.72 -22.78 -31.50
CA GLY A 331 4.64 -22.89 -30.51
C GLY A 331 4.96 -23.80 -29.31
N ASP A 332 6.22 -24.14 -29.05
CA ASP A 332 6.62 -24.97 -27.90
C ASP A 332 6.76 -24.20 -26.58
N GLY A 333 6.52 -22.89 -26.62
CA GLY A 333 6.58 -21.99 -25.49
C GLY A 333 7.97 -21.47 -25.17
N LYS A 334 8.94 -21.59 -26.09
CA LYS A 334 10.30 -21.08 -25.97
C LYS A 334 10.68 -20.18 -27.14
N ALA A 335 11.55 -19.21 -26.90
CA ALA A 335 12.12 -18.44 -27.98
C ALA A 335 13.01 -19.33 -28.86
N ASP A 336 12.74 -19.36 -30.17
CA ASP A 336 13.58 -20.04 -31.16
C ASP A 336 14.20 -19.07 -32.18
N LYS A 337 13.75 -17.80 -32.15
CA LYS A 337 14.27 -16.74 -33.00
C LYS A 337 14.50 -15.47 -32.18
N VAL A 338 15.71 -14.93 -32.34
CA VAL A 338 16.17 -13.69 -31.69
C VAL A 338 16.61 -12.70 -32.76
N THR A 339 15.99 -11.51 -32.76
CA THR A 339 16.34 -10.42 -33.69
C THR A 339 16.79 -9.20 -32.89
N VAL A 340 17.95 -8.63 -33.20
CA VAL A 340 18.34 -7.31 -32.66
C VAL A 340 17.59 -6.25 -33.45
N PHE A 341 16.58 -5.64 -32.82
CA PHE A 341 15.76 -4.59 -33.42
C PHE A 341 16.48 -3.25 -33.42
N ALA A 342 17.20 -2.96 -32.32
CA ALA A 342 18.00 -1.75 -32.18
C ALA A 342 19.23 -2.00 -31.28
N GLU A 343 20.31 -1.27 -31.55
CA GLU A 343 21.57 -1.30 -30.80
C GLU A 343 22.13 0.13 -30.67
N GLY A 344 23.21 0.30 -29.91
CA GLY A 344 23.82 1.61 -29.70
C GLY A 344 23.09 2.48 -28.66
N LEU A 345 22.32 1.85 -27.77
CA LEU A 345 21.57 2.50 -26.71
C LEU A 345 22.40 2.53 -25.41
N ASN A 346 22.10 3.46 -24.51
CA ASN A 346 22.76 3.57 -23.20
C ASN A 346 21.73 3.66 -22.09
N ILE A 347 21.60 2.58 -21.33
CA ILE A 347 20.71 2.45 -20.17
C ILE A 347 19.24 2.81 -20.52
N PRO A 348 18.63 2.15 -21.53
CA PRO A 348 17.18 2.20 -21.66
C PRO A 348 16.52 1.50 -20.46
N THR A 349 15.45 2.09 -19.94
CA THR A 349 14.79 1.65 -18.70
C THR A 349 13.36 1.15 -18.92
N SER A 350 12.75 1.49 -20.05
CA SER A 350 11.39 1.06 -20.39
C SER A 350 11.09 1.20 -21.88
N LEU A 351 10.07 0.50 -22.37
CA LEU A 351 9.58 0.60 -23.73
C LEU A 351 8.06 0.42 -23.84
N VAL A 352 7.44 0.98 -24.87
CA VAL A 352 6.02 0.76 -25.20
C VAL A 352 5.80 0.79 -26.72
N ALA A 353 4.96 -0.10 -27.23
CA ALA A 353 4.58 -0.12 -28.64
C ALA A 353 3.53 0.96 -28.95
N VAL A 354 3.81 1.81 -29.94
CA VAL A 354 2.97 2.95 -30.36
C VAL A 354 3.33 3.41 -31.77
N ASN A 355 2.38 3.94 -32.54
CA ASN A 355 2.58 4.49 -33.90
C ASN A 355 3.28 3.53 -34.88
N GLY A 356 3.07 2.22 -34.71
CA GLY A 356 3.75 1.16 -35.47
C GLY A 356 5.25 1.02 -35.20
N GLY A 357 5.75 1.58 -34.10
CA GLY A 357 7.13 1.47 -33.62
C GLY A 357 7.18 1.27 -32.10
N ILE A 358 8.35 1.53 -31.52
CA ILE A 358 8.62 1.40 -30.08
C ILE A 358 9.14 2.75 -29.56
N LEU A 359 8.45 3.31 -28.57
CA LEU A 359 8.98 4.41 -27.76
C LEU A 359 9.82 3.83 -26.62
N ILE A 360 11.01 4.38 -26.43
CA ILE A 360 11.99 3.93 -25.43
C ILE A 360 12.26 5.07 -24.44
N SER A 361 12.19 4.75 -23.16
CA SER A 361 12.68 5.60 -22.08
C SER A 361 14.19 5.38 -21.91
N MET A 362 15.02 6.38 -22.22
CA MET A 362 16.49 6.29 -22.14
C MET A 362 17.09 7.65 -21.76
N ALA A 363 17.23 7.96 -20.47
CA ALA A 363 17.72 9.27 -20.06
C ALA A 363 19.02 9.68 -20.82
N PRO A 364 19.16 10.94 -21.29
CA PRO A 364 18.29 12.08 -21.00
C PRO A 364 17.14 12.22 -22.02
N ASP A 365 17.00 11.26 -22.94
CA ASP A 365 16.22 11.36 -24.17
C ASP A 365 15.25 10.18 -24.33
N PHE A 366 13.97 10.48 -24.50
CA PHE A 366 13.07 9.49 -25.04
C PHE A 366 13.30 9.36 -26.53
N ILE A 367 13.40 8.12 -27.01
CA ILE A 367 13.71 7.80 -28.40
C ILE A 367 12.56 6.98 -28.98
N PHE A 368 12.03 7.40 -30.13
CA PHE A 368 11.11 6.61 -30.93
C PHE A 368 11.86 5.87 -32.04
N LEU A 369 11.65 4.56 -32.12
CA LEU A 369 12.27 3.67 -33.10
C LEU A 369 11.20 2.96 -33.93
N LYS A 370 11.42 2.84 -35.24
CA LYS A 370 10.48 2.15 -36.13
C LYS A 370 11.20 1.44 -37.27
N ASP A 371 10.71 0.24 -37.59
CA ASP A 371 11.03 -0.47 -38.82
C ASP A 371 10.05 0.00 -39.91
N THR A 372 10.53 0.70 -40.93
CA THR A 372 9.68 1.23 -42.01
C THR A 372 9.72 0.36 -43.26
N ASN A 373 10.61 -0.63 -43.32
CA ASN A 373 10.82 -1.48 -44.50
C ASN A 373 10.44 -2.97 -44.29
N GLY A 374 10.22 -3.39 -43.05
CA GLY A 374 9.75 -4.72 -42.66
C GLY A 374 10.84 -5.78 -42.46
N ASP A 375 12.12 -5.41 -42.37
CA ASP A 375 13.24 -6.35 -42.15
C ASP A 375 13.45 -6.76 -40.69
N GLY A 376 12.65 -6.22 -39.77
CA GLY A 376 12.74 -6.49 -38.34
C GLY A 376 13.77 -5.62 -37.61
N LYS A 377 14.32 -4.58 -38.24
CA LYS A 377 15.27 -3.64 -37.64
C LYS A 377 14.74 -2.21 -37.72
N ALA A 378 15.00 -1.43 -36.68
CA ALA A 378 14.66 -0.02 -36.70
C ALA A 378 15.53 0.75 -37.71
N ASP A 379 14.90 1.39 -38.68
CA ASP A 379 15.56 2.29 -39.65
C ASP A 379 15.22 3.78 -39.40
N LEU A 380 14.15 4.04 -38.65
CA LEU A 380 13.81 5.36 -38.13
C LEU A 380 14.23 5.48 -36.66
N ARG A 381 14.89 6.59 -36.33
CA ARG A 381 15.27 6.97 -34.97
C ARG A 381 15.03 8.45 -34.73
N GLU A 382 14.17 8.78 -33.78
CA GLU A 382 13.81 10.16 -33.44
C GLU A 382 13.93 10.39 -31.93
N THR A 383 14.60 11.48 -31.52
CA THR A 383 14.55 11.96 -30.13
C THR A 383 13.29 12.80 -29.95
N VAL A 384 12.42 12.42 -29.02
CA VAL A 384 11.07 13.00 -28.90
C VAL A 384 10.86 13.88 -27.66
N ILE A 385 11.46 13.51 -26.52
CA ILE A 385 11.39 14.29 -25.26
C ILE A 385 12.77 14.25 -24.61
N THR A 386 13.33 15.42 -24.31
CA THR A 386 14.62 15.55 -23.60
C THR A 386 14.45 16.26 -22.26
N GLY A 387 15.40 16.05 -21.34
CA GLY A 387 15.39 16.68 -20.00
C GLY A 387 15.29 15.69 -18.84
N TRP A 388 15.41 14.38 -19.10
CA TRP A 388 15.42 13.35 -18.06
C TRP A 388 16.77 13.30 -17.33
N GLY A 389 16.74 13.28 -16.00
CA GLY A 389 17.93 13.28 -15.17
C GLY A 389 18.78 12.01 -15.28
N LYS A 390 20.09 12.17 -15.12
CA LYS A 390 21.10 11.10 -15.07
C LYS A 390 21.88 11.06 -13.75
N SER A 391 21.48 11.85 -12.76
CA SER A 391 22.17 11.95 -11.47
C SER A 391 22.21 10.62 -10.72
N ASP A 392 21.21 9.77 -10.97
CA ASP A 392 21.13 8.42 -10.46
C ASP A 392 20.42 7.49 -11.47
N THR A 393 21.10 6.48 -11.98
CA THR A 393 20.59 5.62 -13.06
C THR A 393 19.47 4.67 -12.64
N HIS A 394 19.25 4.42 -11.34
CA HIS A 394 18.06 3.67 -10.88
C HIS A 394 16.88 4.57 -10.51
N ALA A 395 17.04 5.89 -10.58
CA ALA A 395 15.96 6.82 -10.26
C ALA A 395 15.45 7.56 -11.50
N GLY A 396 15.67 6.99 -12.69
CA GLY A 396 15.26 7.56 -13.96
C GLY A 396 13.77 7.38 -14.28
N PRO A 397 13.35 7.82 -15.48
CA PRO A 397 12.04 7.48 -16.03
C PRO A 397 11.90 5.97 -16.22
N SER A 398 10.71 5.40 -16.00
CA SER A 398 10.45 3.97 -16.16
C SER A 398 8.95 3.68 -16.41
N ASN A 399 8.63 2.40 -16.67
CA ASN A 399 7.27 1.85 -16.85
C ASN A 399 6.36 2.64 -17.81
N LEU A 400 6.82 2.84 -19.05
CA LEU A 400 5.99 3.39 -20.13
C LEU A 400 4.82 2.45 -20.47
N LYS A 401 3.60 2.99 -20.53
CA LYS A 401 2.37 2.24 -20.88
C LYS A 401 1.42 3.06 -21.73
N TYR A 402 0.69 2.41 -22.65
CA TYR A 402 -0.40 3.04 -23.39
C TYR A 402 -1.69 2.97 -22.55
N GLY A 403 -2.30 4.12 -22.26
CA GLY A 403 -3.48 4.24 -21.40
C GLY A 403 -4.81 4.12 -22.15
N PHE A 404 -5.91 3.90 -21.41
CA PHE A 404 -7.25 3.86 -21.97
C PHE A 404 -7.67 5.22 -22.55
N ASP A 405 -7.13 6.31 -22.00
CA ASP A 405 -7.33 7.67 -22.50
C ASP A 405 -6.61 7.97 -23.82
N ASN A 406 -5.93 6.98 -24.40
CA ASN A 406 -5.10 7.09 -25.61
C ASN A 406 -3.86 7.96 -25.43
N LYS A 407 -3.36 8.06 -24.19
CA LYS A 407 -2.10 8.73 -23.84
C LYS A 407 -1.01 7.73 -23.52
N ILE A 408 0.24 8.16 -23.61
CA ILE A 408 1.39 7.45 -23.05
C ILE A 408 1.59 7.89 -21.62
N TRP A 409 1.64 6.92 -20.70
CA TRP A 409 1.87 7.11 -19.28
C TRP A 409 3.25 6.61 -18.90
N GLY A 410 3.83 7.17 -17.85
CA GLY A 410 5.05 6.67 -17.25
C GLY A 410 5.26 7.21 -15.85
N VAL A 411 6.29 6.70 -15.18
CA VAL A 411 6.70 7.15 -13.85
C VAL A 411 8.16 7.57 -13.86
N LEU A 412 8.55 8.34 -12.85
CA LEU A 412 9.88 8.90 -12.70
C LEU A 412 10.33 8.77 -11.24
N GLY A 413 11.55 8.29 -11.04
CA GLY A 413 12.27 8.39 -9.76
C GLY A 413 12.95 9.74 -9.54
N TYR A 414 13.55 9.93 -8.37
CA TYR A 414 14.11 11.21 -7.93
C TYR A 414 15.29 11.77 -8.77
N ALA A 415 15.73 11.11 -9.86
CA ALA A 415 16.70 11.72 -10.79
C ALA A 415 16.10 12.96 -11.48
N GLY A 416 14.77 13.06 -11.55
CA GLY A 416 14.06 14.27 -11.92
C GLY A 416 13.93 14.49 -13.43
N PHE A 417 13.03 15.41 -13.77
CA PHE A 417 12.85 15.95 -15.11
C PHE A 417 13.02 17.45 -15.06
N LYS A 418 13.78 18.00 -15.99
CA LYS A 418 13.90 19.44 -16.22
C LYS A 418 14.07 19.69 -17.71
N GLY A 419 13.01 20.15 -18.36
CA GLY A 419 12.98 20.36 -19.80
C GLY A 419 11.74 21.11 -20.25
N GLU A 420 11.70 21.38 -21.55
CA GLU A 420 10.55 21.98 -22.23
C GLU A 420 9.87 20.93 -23.10
N VAL A 421 8.55 20.81 -22.99
CA VAL A 421 7.74 19.93 -23.86
C VAL A 421 6.56 20.73 -24.38
N GLY A 422 6.40 20.78 -25.70
CA GLY A 422 5.29 21.50 -26.34
C GLY A 422 5.23 23.00 -25.99
N GLY A 423 6.37 23.67 -25.79
CA GLY A 423 6.41 25.10 -25.44
C GLY A 423 6.25 25.42 -23.95
N LYS A 424 6.18 24.41 -23.08
CA LYS A 424 5.99 24.57 -21.63
C LYS A 424 7.14 23.94 -20.86
N GLU A 425 7.71 24.70 -19.93
CA GLU A 425 8.73 24.21 -19.00
C GLU A 425 8.12 23.32 -17.91
N PHE A 426 8.78 22.22 -17.60
CA PHE A 426 8.46 21.37 -16.46
C PHE A 426 9.71 21.10 -15.63
N SER A 427 9.52 21.05 -14.31
CA SER A 427 10.56 20.70 -13.34
C SER A 427 9.92 19.94 -12.18
N PHE A 428 10.19 18.64 -12.06
CA PHE A 428 9.67 17.81 -10.98
C PHE A 428 10.65 16.67 -10.66
N SER A 429 10.63 16.22 -9.41
CA SER A 429 11.63 15.27 -8.88
C SER A 429 11.23 13.82 -9.12
N GLN A 430 10.03 13.41 -8.73
CA GLN A 430 9.51 12.06 -8.93
C GLN A 430 7.99 12.10 -9.06
N GLY A 431 7.40 11.06 -9.66
CA GLY A 431 5.95 10.91 -9.71
C GLY A 431 5.44 10.32 -11.02
N VAL A 432 4.17 10.60 -11.31
CA VAL A 432 3.47 10.07 -12.49
C VAL A 432 3.28 11.17 -13.53
N TYR A 433 3.52 10.84 -14.80
CA TYR A 433 3.28 11.72 -15.93
C TYR A 433 2.55 11.01 -17.07
N ARG A 434 1.98 11.80 -17.98
CA ARG A 434 1.46 11.31 -19.26
C ARG A 434 1.61 12.36 -20.38
N PHE A 435 1.53 11.94 -21.63
CA PHE A 435 1.56 12.80 -22.82
C PHE A 435 0.85 12.14 -24.00
N ASP A 436 0.52 12.91 -25.04
CA ASP A 436 -0.17 12.40 -26.23
C ASP A 436 0.81 11.58 -27.12
N PRO A 437 0.34 10.59 -27.90
CA PRO A 437 1.20 9.77 -28.76
C PRO A 437 1.95 10.52 -29.86
N ASP A 438 1.69 11.81 -30.04
CA ASP A 438 2.45 12.73 -30.90
C ASP A 438 3.52 13.53 -30.12
N TRP A 439 3.80 13.12 -28.88
CA TRP A 439 4.79 13.68 -27.96
C TRP A 439 4.44 15.06 -27.40
N THR A 440 3.19 15.51 -27.57
CA THR A 440 2.70 16.78 -27.05
C THR A 440 1.87 16.61 -25.77
N ASN A 441 1.32 17.71 -25.24
CA ASN A 441 0.36 17.70 -24.13
C ASN A 441 0.87 16.96 -22.88
N PHE A 442 2.10 17.26 -22.49
CA PHE A 442 2.74 16.68 -21.32
C PHE A 442 2.07 17.16 -20.02
N GLU A 443 1.73 16.21 -19.14
CA GLU A 443 1.04 16.43 -17.89
C GLU A 443 1.78 15.73 -16.74
N PHE A 444 2.08 16.47 -15.67
CA PHE A 444 2.56 15.89 -14.40
C PHE A 444 1.39 15.73 -13.43
N LEU A 445 1.06 14.49 -13.08
CA LEU A 445 -0.21 14.13 -12.47
C LEU A 445 -0.17 14.06 -10.94
N GLY A 446 0.98 13.73 -10.36
CA GLY A 446 1.09 13.59 -8.91
C GLY A 446 2.48 13.17 -8.47
N SER A 447 2.90 13.69 -7.32
CA SER A 447 4.16 13.33 -6.68
C SER A 447 4.01 12.04 -5.88
N THR A 448 5.06 11.24 -5.89
CA THR A 448 5.17 9.99 -5.12
C THR A 448 6.10 10.16 -3.93
N SER A 449 6.07 9.20 -3.00
CA SER A 449 6.81 9.26 -1.74
C SER A 449 8.32 9.05 -1.90
N ASN A 450 8.76 8.35 -2.96
CA ASN A 450 10.16 8.06 -3.22
C ASN A 450 10.40 7.63 -4.68
N ASN A 451 11.54 6.98 -4.96
CA ASN A 451 11.89 6.41 -6.26
C ASN A 451 10.77 5.52 -6.79
N THR A 452 10.17 5.94 -7.89
CA THR A 452 8.96 5.32 -8.44
C THR A 452 9.31 4.46 -9.62
N TRP A 453 8.87 3.20 -9.54
CA TRP A 453 9.11 2.21 -10.59
C TRP A 453 7.82 1.64 -11.12
N GLY A 454 6.87 1.24 -10.27
CA GLY A 454 5.66 0.58 -10.74
C GLY A 454 4.61 1.52 -11.30
N LEU A 455 3.96 1.07 -12.36
CA LEU A 455 2.73 1.63 -12.91
C LEU A 455 1.84 0.49 -13.41
N GLY A 456 0.55 0.54 -13.12
CA GLY A 456 -0.42 -0.39 -13.70
C GLY A 456 -1.85 0.14 -13.70
N PHE A 457 -2.68 -0.53 -14.50
CA PHE A 457 -4.08 -0.18 -14.70
C PHE A 457 -5.00 -1.37 -14.39
N SER A 458 -6.13 -1.09 -13.75
CA SER A 458 -7.26 -2.02 -13.72
C SER A 458 -8.02 -2.01 -15.05
N GLU A 459 -8.84 -3.04 -15.31
CA GLU A 459 -9.68 -3.17 -16.51
C GLU A 459 -10.79 -2.11 -16.62
N ASP A 460 -11.02 -1.34 -15.55
CA ASP A 460 -11.90 -0.18 -15.49
C ASP A 460 -11.13 1.14 -15.31
N PHE A 461 -9.84 1.15 -15.64
CA PHE A 461 -8.96 2.32 -15.71
C PHE A 461 -8.78 3.10 -14.39
N ASN A 462 -8.50 2.39 -13.31
CA ASN A 462 -7.89 2.96 -12.10
C ASN A 462 -6.36 2.79 -12.18
N VAL A 463 -5.60 3.76 -11.65
CA VAL A 463 -4.14 3.84 -11.81
C VAL A 463 -3.43 3.55 -10.49
N PHE A 464 -2.52 2.60 -10.52
CA PHE A 464 -1.77 2.14 -9.35
C PHE A 464 -0.26 2.20 -9.59
N ILE A 465 0.49 2.37 -8.50
CA ILE A 465 1.91 2.72 -8.49
C ILE A 465 2.61 1.92 -7.40
N SER A 466 3.91 1.64 -7.58
CA SER A 466 4.80 1.18 -6.51
C SER A 466 6.05 2.05 -6.43
N THR A 467 6.61 2.20 -5.24
CA THR A 467 7.87 2.93 -5.01
C THR A 467 8.83 2.12 -4.14
N ALA A 468 10.11 2.48 -4.21
CA ALA A 468 11.11 2.00 -3.28
C ALA A 468 10.79 2.39 -1.81
N ASN A 469 11.46 1.72 -0.87
CA ASN A 469 11.50 2.06 0.56
C ASN A 469 10.13 2.08 1.27
N GLY A 470 9.42 0.96 1.21
CA GLY A 470 8.28 0.67 2.08
C GLY A 470 6.92 1.16 1.61
N GLN A 471 6.75 1.44 0.32
CA GLN A 471 5.44 1.72 -0.28
C GLN A 471 5.32 0.93 -1.60
N HIS A 472 5.01 -0.35 -1.45
CA HIS A 472 4.92 -1.30 -2.56
C HIS A 472 3.59 -1.19 -3.32
N SER A 473 2.60 -0.48 -2.78
CA SER A 473 1.30 -0.28 -3.40
C SER A 473 0.75 1.11 -3.11
N ALA A 474 0.39 1.85 -4.16
CA ALA A 474 -0.19 3.18 -4.07
C ALA A 474 -1.24 3.42 -5.17
N TYR A 475 -2.18 4.32 -4.90
CA TYR A 475 -3.28 4.69 -5.79
C TYR A 475 -3.19 6.16 -6.19
N LEU A 476 -3.23 6.44 -7.51
CA LEU A 476 -3.44 7.79 -8.03
C LEU A 476 -4.94 8.08 -8.00
N ALA A 477 -5.39 8.75 -6.94
CA ALA A 477 -6.83 8.94 -6.72
C ALA A 477 -7.44 10.00 -7.64
N MET A 478 -6.64 10.97 -8.07
CA MET A 478 -6.97 12.07 -8.97
C MET A 478 -5.67 12.72 -9.46
N SER A 479 -5.74 13.58 -10.46
CA SER A 479 -4.61 14.38 -10.93
C SER A 479 -4.41 15.67 -10.11
N ASN A 480 -3.23 16.24 -10.22
CA ASN A 480 -2.75 17.40 -9.47
C ASN A 480 -3.69 18.61 -9.47
N GLU A 481 -4.47 18.85 -10.54
CA GLU A 481 -5.40 19.97 -10.59
C GLU A 481 -6.49 19.94 -9.52
N TYR A 482 -6.80 18.78 -8.96
CA TYR A 482 -7.80 18.60 -7.91
C TYR A 482 -7.25 18.80 -6.48
N VAL A 483 -5.92 18.87 -6.33
CA VAL A 483 -5.23 18.93 -5.03
C VAL A 483 -4.33 20.16 -4.90
N LYS A 484 -4.50 21.15 -5.79
CA LYS A 484 -3.79 22.44 -5.71
C LYS A 484 -4.01 23.16 -4.38
N ARG A 485 -5.22 23.03 -3.83
CA ARG A 485 -5.61 23.53 -2.51
C ARG A 485 -6.34 22.40 -1.77
N PRO A 486 -5.87 21.99 -0.59
CA PRO A 486 -6.60 21.02 0.22
C PRO A 486 -7.82 21.66 0.88
N ILE A 487 -8.89 20.89 1.05
CA ILE A 487 -9.94 21.22 2.01
C ILE A 487 -9.38 21.12 3.45
N SER A 488 -9.96 21.77 4.45
CA SER A 488 -9.49 21.72 5.84
C SER A 488 -9.57 20.30 6.39
N GLY A 489 -8.46 19.82 6.95
CA GLY A 489 -8.24 18.40 7.28
C GLY A 489 -8.18 17.46 6.07
N GLY A 490 -7.96 18.02 4.88
CA GLY A 490 -7.81 17.32 3.59
C GLY A 490 -6.35 17.04 3.24
N MET A 491 -6.13 16.54 2.03
CA MET A 491 -4.83 16.04 1.57
C MET A 491 -4.32 16.89 0.40
N ASN A 492 -3.01 17.13 0.34
CA ASN A 492 -2.34 17.99 -0.64
C ASN A 492 -1.57 17.20 -1.72
N ASN A 493 -1.85 15.90 -1.87
CA ASN A 493 -1.23 15.06 -2.87
C ASN A 493 -2.28 14.26 -3.65
N ALA A 494 -1.91 13.82 -4.85
CA ALA A 494 -2.73 13.05 -5.77
C ALA A 494 -2.54 11.52 -5.62
N VAL A 495 -1.38 11.10 -5.11
CA VAL A 495 -0.99 9.70 -4.93
C VAL A 495 -1.00 9.33 -3.44
N PHE A 496 -1.58 8.17 -3.13
CA PHE A 496 -1.78 7.69 -1.75
C PHE A 496 -1.27 6.26 -1.60
N GLY A 497 -0.45 6.00 -0.58
CA GLY A 497 -0.07 4.64 -0.21
C GLY A 497 -1.30 3.85 0.26
N ILE A 498 -1.39 2.59 -0.16
CA ILE A 498 -2.51 1.70 0.17
C ILE A 498 -2.05 0.38 0.80
N ASP A 499 -0.76 0.27 1.12
CA ASP A 499 -0.11 -0.90 1.72
C ASP A 499 -0.77 -1.32 3.05
N SER A 500 -0.98 -2.64 3.25
CA SER A 500 -1.46 -3.17 4.53
C SER A 500 -0.33 -3.64 5.46
N HIS A 501 0.88 -3.80 4.95
CA HIS A 501 2.00 -4.40 5.67
C HIS A 501 3.36 -3.87 5.19
N VAL A 502 4.39 -4.08 6.02
CA VAL A 502 5.79 -3.76 5.70
C VAL A 502 6.58 -5.03 5.35
N ASP A 503 6.27 -6.13 6.03
CA ASP A 503 6.99 -7.40 5.92
C ASP A 503 6.83 -8.02 4.53
N MET A 504 7.90 -8.53 3.98
CA MET A 504 7.93 -9.21 2.69
C MET A 504 8.27 -10.68 2.95
N PRO A 505 7.29 -11.59 2.88
CA PRO A 505 7.55 -13.02 3.05
C PRO A 505 8.60 -13.47 2.01
N HIS A 506 9.75 -13.99 2.42
CA HIS A 506 10.80 -14.39 1.49
C HIS A 506 11.41 -15.74 1.87
N LEU A 507 11.93 -16.48 0.88
CA LEU A 507 12.56 -17.79 1.09
C LEU A 507 14.08 -17.73 1.12
N THR A 508 14.68 -16.65 0.60
CA THR A 508 16.14 -16.49 0.56
C THR A 508 16.72 -16.27 1.96
N PRO A 509 17.75 -17.03 2.37
CA PRO A 509 18.34 -16.89 3.70
C PRO A 509 19.05 -15.54 3.95
N ALA A 510 19.93 -15.13 3.04
CA ALA A 510 20.73 -13.93 3.25
C ALA A 510 20.32 -12.84 2.24
N LEU A 511 19.20 -12.16 2.50
CA LEU A 511 18.83 -10.98 1.71
C LEU A 511 19.93 -9.91 1.79
N ARG A 512 20.07 -9.14 0.72
CA ARG A 512 20.97 -7.99 0.65
C ARG A 512 20.11 -6.76 0.41
N GLN A 513 19.70 -6.13 1.50
CA GLN A 513 18.90 -4.91 1.45
C GLN A 513 19.69 -3.78 2.08
N VAL A 514 19.64 -2.61 1.45
CA VAL A 514 20.37 -1.42 1.91
C VAL A 514 19.64 -0.76 3.07
N ASP A 515 18.31 -0.78 3.02
CA ASP A 515 17.36 -0.28 4.00
C ASP A 515 16.09 -1.16 3.95
N TYR A 516 15.10 -0.88 4.81
CA TYR A 516 13.83 -1.62 4.86
C TYR A 516 14.02 -3.16 4.92
N HIS A 517 14.98 -3.62 5.74
CA HIS A 517 15.32 -5.04 5.85
C HIS A 517 14.10 -5.90 6.18
N GLY A 518 13.88 -6.95 5.39
CA GLY A 518 12.73 -7.82 5.49
C GLY A 518 11.45 -7.25 4.87
N GLY A 519 11.47 -6.04 4.30
CA GLY A 519 10.36 -5.42 3.60
C GLY A 519 10.71 -5.04 2.15
N TYR A 520 9.87 -4.21 1.52
CA TYR A 520 10.03 -3.82 0.12
C TYR A 520 10.97 -2.62 -0.04
N THR A 521 12.19 -2.89 -0.52
CA THR A 521 13.23 -1.87 -0.78
C THR A 521 13.15 -1.33 -2.21
N ALA A 522 12.80 -2.16 -3.18
CA ALA A 522 12.84 -1.91 -4.61
C ALA A 522 11.58 -2.42 -5.32
N ALA A 523 10.39 -2.15 -4.75
CA ALA A 523 9.10 -2.54 -5.32
C ALA A 523 8.94 -1.99 -6.75
N ALA A 524 9.08 -2.86 -7.73
CA ALA A 524 9.05 -2.59 -9.15
C ALA A 524 7.80 -3.20 -9.79
N GLY A 525 7.03 -2.40 -10.52
CA GLY A 525 5.81 -2.86 -11.19
C GLY A 525 4.55 -2.79 -10.31
N HIS A 526 3.38 -2.77 -10.97
CA HIS A 526 2.06 -2.84 -10.32
C HIS A 526 1.02 -3.36 -11.31
N ASN A 527 1.39 -4.34 -12.15
CA ASN A 527 0.52 -4.81 -13.23
C ASN A 527 -0.54 -5.77 -12.71
N PHE A 528 -1.81 -5.53 -13.04
CA PHE A 528 -2.90 -6.42 -12.67
C PHE A 528 -2.96 -7.66 -13.55
N TYR A 529 -3.46 -8.77 -12.98
CA TYR A 529 -3.91 -9.88 -13.80
C TYR A 529 -5.19 -9.50 -14.56
N THR A 530 -5.08 -9.28 -15.87
CA THR A 530 -6.15 -8.73 -16.72
C THR A 530 -6.53 -9.63 -17.89
N ALA A 531 -6.36 -10.95 -17.69
CA ALA A 531 -6.83 -12.01 -18.57
C ALA A 531 -7.82 -12.93 -17.82
N ARG A 532 -8.25 -14.05 -18.43
CA ARG A 532 -9.18 -15.01 -17.83
C ARG A 532 -8.62 -16.44 -17.72
N ASN A 533 -7.32 -16.63 -17.98
CA ASN A 533 -6.69 -17.95 -17.92
C ASN A 533 -6.43 -18.40 -16.47
N PHE A 534 -5.97 -17.51 -15.60
CA PHE A 534 -5.78 -17.80 -14.17
C PHE A 534 -7.14 -17.94 -13.47
N PRO A 535 -7.19 -18.51 -12.26
CA PRO A 535 -8.42 -18.58 -11.47
C PRO A 535 -9.07 -17.20 -11.25
N LYS A 536 -10.39 -17.21 -11.13
CA LYS A 536 -11.21 -16.00 -10.95
C LYS A 536 -10.74 -15.02 -9.85
N PRO A 537 -10.20 -15.47 -8.69
CA PRO A 537 -9.68 -14.55 -7.68
C PRO A 537 -8.57 -13.59 -8.14
N TYR A 538 -7.88 -13.91 -9.24
CA TYR A 538 -6.85 -13.04 -9.83
C TYR A 538 -7.43 -11.90 -10.67
N TRP A 539 -8.58 -12.12 -11.32
CA TRP A 539 -9.09 -11.24 -12.37
C TRP A 539 -9.34 -9.82 -11.87
N ASN A 540 -8.57 -8.86 -12.40
CA ASN A 540 -8.63 -7.43 -12.08
C ASN A 540 -8.62 -7.11 -10.58
N ARG A 541 -7.97 -7.96 -9.78
CA ARG A 541 -7.91 -7.82 -8.33
C ARG A 541 -6.50 -7.95 -7.79
N ILE A 542 -5.68 -8.81 -8.39
CA ILE A 542 -4.30 -9.03 -7.96
C ILE A 542 -3.36 -8.24 -8.86
N ALA A 543 -2.55 -7.38 -8.25
CA ALA A 543 -1.43 -6.70 -8.88
C ALA A 543 -0.11 -7.38 -8.52
N PHE A 544 0.80 -7.48 -9.49
CA PHE A 544 2.11 -8.09 -9.31
C PHE A 544 3.17 -7.03 -9.09
N VAL A 545 3.88 -7.12 -7.96
CA VAL A 545 4.94 -6.19 -7.55
C VAL A 545 6.24 -6.98 -7.41
N ALA A 546 7.19 -6.74 -8.31
CA ALA A 546 8.48 -7.39 -8.30
C ALA A 546 9.37 -6.74 -7.24
N GLU A 547 10.09 -7.55 -6.47
CA GLU A 547 11.02 -7.07 -5.45
C GLU A 547 12.35 -7.82 -5.63
N PRO A 548 13.25 -7.28 -6.49
CA PRO A 548 14.46 -7.98 -6.86
C PRO A 548 15.40 -8.19 -5.68
N THR A 549 15.44 -7.27 -4.69
CA THR A 549 16.33 -7.43 -3.52
C THR A 549 15.83 -8.50 -2.55
N GLY A 550 14.51 -8.73 -2.55
CA GLY A 550 13.83 -9.77 -1.78
C GLY A 550 13.73 -11.14 -2.47
N ARG A 551 14.04 -11.19 -3.78
CA ARG A 551 13.94 -12.42 -4.60
C ARG A 551 12.49 -12.90 -4.73
N VAL A 552 11.52 -11.97 -4.79
CA VAL A 552 10.09 -12.28 -4.83
C VAL A 552 9.32 -11.48 -5.89
N LEU A 553 8.17 -12.03 -6.29
CA LEU A 553 7.10 -11.36 -7.01
C LEU A 553 5.83 -11.44 -6.15
N HIS A 554 5.41 -10.32 -5.57
CA HIS A 554 4.30 -10.22 -4.61
C HIS A 554 2.94 -10.17 -5.29
N ASN A 555 1.93 -10.80 -4.69
CA ASN A 555 0.51 -10.60 -4.98
C ASN A 555 -0.04 -9.51 -4.06
N ALA A 556 -0.13 -8.28 -4.56
CA ALA A 556 -0.90 -7.24 -3.90
C ALA A 556 -2.40 -7.45 -4.20
N ILE A 557 -3.18 -7.91 -3.22
CA ILE A 557 -4.64 -8.06 -3.39
C ILE A 557 -5.27 -6.69 -3.20
N ILE A 558 -5.84 -6.13 -4.25
CA ILE A 558 -6.43 -4.79 -4.21
C ILE A 558 -7.93 -4.88 -3.98
N GLU A 559 -8.39 -4.26 -2.90
CA GLU A 559 -9.79 -4.19 -2.50
C GLU A 559 -10.31 -2.76 -2.53
N LYS A 560 -11.60 -2.60 -2.85
CA LYS A 560 -12.25 -1.28 -2.81
C LYS A 560 -12.34 -0.78 -1.37
N ASP A 561 -12.02 0.49 -1.16
CA ASP A 561 -12.24 1.21 0.09
C ASP A 561 -12.75 2.62 -0.23
N GLY A 562 -14.04 2.86 0.04
CA GLY A 562 -14.72 4.07 -0.46
C GLY A 562 -14.65 4.18 -1.99
N SER A 563 -14.23 5.34 -2.48
CA SER A 563 -13.93 5.64 -3.89
C SER A 563 -12.47 5.33 -4.29
N GLY A 564 -11.65 4.85 -3.33
CA GLY A 564 -10.30 4.38 -3.55
C GLY A 564 -10.13 2.91 -3.19
N PHE A 565 -8.95 2.56 -2.68
CA PHE A 565 -8.51 1.17 -2.55
C PHE A 565 -7.62 0.96 -1.33
N LYS A 566 -7.55 -0.30 -0.88
CA LYS A 566 -6.59 -0.81 0.08
C LYS A 566 -5.96 -2.10 -0.46
N GLU A 567 -4.71 -2.34 -0.11
CA GLU A 567 -4.05 -3.61 -0.35
C GLU A 567 -4.36 -4.58 0.80
N LYS A 568 -4.35 -5.88 0.51
CA LYS A 568 -4.25 -6.98 1.49
C LYS A 568 -3.11 -7.89 1.03
N ASN A 569 -2.26 -8.30 1.97
CA ASN A 569 -1.16 -9.23 1.72
C ASN A 569 -1.65 -10.52 1.04
N GLY A 570 -1.26 -10.75 -0.20
CA GLY A 570 -1.55 -11.98 -0.95
C GLY A 570 -0.41 -12.98 -0.99
N PHE A 571 0.66 -12.77 -0.21
CA PHE A 571 1.93 -13.48 -0.33
C PHE A 571 2.48 -13.43 -1.76
N ASN A 572 3.50 -14.22 -2.06
CA ASN A 572 4.15 -14.15 -3.37
C ASN A 572 3.56 -15.14 -4.36
N ILE A 573 3.42 -14.71 -5.61
CA ILE A 573 3.22 -15.61 -6.75
C ILE A 573 4.52 -16.33 -7.12
N LEU A 574 5.69 -15.70 -6.89
CA LEU A 574 7.00 -16.32 -7.01
C LEU A 574 7.87 -15.92 -5.81
N ALA A 575 8.47 -16.89 -5.12
CA ALA A 575 9.49 -16.61 -4.11
C ALA A 575 10.67 -17.56 -4.31
N SER A 576 11.88 -17.03 -4.39
CA SER A 576 13.08 -17.85 -4.61
C SER A 576 13.95 -17.94 -3.37
N SER A 577 14.62 -19.09 -3.21
CA SER A 577 15.78 -19.23 -2.32
C SER A 577 17.12 -19.09 -3.04
N ASP A 578 17.12 -18.94 -4.37
CA ASP A 578 18.33 -18.63 -5.16
C ASP A 578 18.71 -17.15 -4.97
N GLU A 579 19.91 -16.92 -4.44
CA GLU A 579 20.43 -15.59 -4.18
C GLU A 579 20.69 -14.72 -5.44
N TRP A 580 20.51 -15.25 -6.65
CA TRP A 580 20.62 -14.52 -7.91
C TRP A 580 19.28 -14.09 -8.51
N PHE A 581 18.17 -14.75 -8.16
CA PHE A 581 16.85 -14.51 -8.75
C PHE A 581 16.36 -13.07 -8.51
N SER A 582 16.28 -12.25 -9.54
CA SER A 582 16.06 -10.80 -9.45
C SER A 582 14.95 -10.35 -10.39
N PRO A 583 13.67 -10.65 -10.09
CA PRO A 583 12.56 -10.19 -10.93
C PRO A 583 12.49 -8.66 -10.90
N VAL A 584 12.45 -8.04 -12.09
CA VAL A 584 12.39 -6.57 -12.22
C VAL A 584 11.21 -6.06 -13.05
N HIS A 585 10.55 -6.94 -13.79
CA HIS A 585 9.31 -6.63 -14.49
C HIS A 585 8.44 -7.89 -14.54
N ALA A 586 7.17 -7.78 -14.18
CA ALA A 586 6.15 -8.77 -14.51
C ALA A 586 4.88 -8.12 -15.09
N GLU A 587 4.29 -8.73 -16.11
CA GLU A 587 2.99 -8.32 -16.67
C GLU A 587 2.32 -9.47 -17.45
N VAL A 588 1.01 -9.33 -17.71
CA VAL A 588 0.24 -10.34 -18.45
C VAL A 588 0.51 -10.23 -19.94
N GLY A 589 0.97 -11.31 -20.56
CA GLY A 589 1.27 -11.37 -21.98
C GLY A 589 0.03 -11.59 -22.87
N PRO A 590 0.20 -11.60 -24.20
CA PRO A 590 -0.87 -11.85 -25.18
C PRO A 590 -1.53 -13.24 -25.05
N ASP A 591 -0.87 -14.14 -24.35
CA ASP A 591 -1.30 -15.51 -24.05
C ASP A 591 -2.09 -15.66 -22.74
N GLY A 592 -2.20 -14.58 -21.96
CA GLY A 592 -2.84 -14.60 -20.65
C GLY A 592 -1.98 -15.24 -19.55
N ALA A 593 -0.73 -15.59 -19.85
CA ALA A 593 0.27 -15.99 -18.86
C ALA A 593 0.87 -14.75 -18.18
N LEU A 594 1.42 -14.93 -16.98
CA LEU A 594 2.22 -13.89 -16.33
C LEU A 594 3.67 -14.04 -16.78
N TRP A 595 4.18 -13.05 -17.50
CA TRP A 595 5.57 -13.03 -17.95
C TRP A 595 6.45 -12.31 -16.94
N VAL A 596 7.68 -12.78 -16.76
CA VAL A 596 8.63 -12.23 -15.79
C VAL A 596 10.00 -12.04 -16.43
N ALA A 597 10.53 -10.83 -16.35
CA ALA A 597 11.93 -10.53 -16.63
C ALA A 597 12.73 -10.67 -15.33
N ASP A 598 13.57 -11.70 -15.28
CA ASP A 598 14.53 -11.96 -14.21
C ASP A 598 15.90 -11.47 -14.67
N TRP A 599 16.39 -10.41 -14.03
CA TRP A 599 17.72 -9.86 -14.30
C TRP A 599 18.81 -10.92 -13.99
N TYR A 600 18.56 -11.82 -13.04
CA TYR A 600 19.47 -12.85 -12.57
C TYR A 600 20.86 -12.32 -12.18
N ASN A 601 20.93 -11.56 -11.08
CA ASN A 601 22.16 -10.93 -10.62
C ASN A 601 22.36 -11.06 -9.11
N PHE A 602 23.58 -11.42 -8.71
CA PHE A 602 23.95 -11.46 -7.28
C PHE A 602 23.99 -10.06 -6.66
N ILE A 603 24.51 -9.08 -7.41
CA ILE A 603 24.62 -7.67 -7.02
C ILE A 603 23.58 -6.86 -7.79
N ILE A 604 22.44 -6.62 -7.14
CA ILE A 604 21.34 -5.83 -7.71
C ILE A 604 21.16 -4.47 -7.02
N GLN A 605 21.74 -4.30 -5.83
CA GLN A 605 21.63 -3.06 -5.06
C GLN A 605 22.32 -1.91 -5.80
N HIS A 606 21.70 -0.73 -5.79
CA HIS A 606 22.23 0.48 -6.41
C HIS A 606 22.73 1.49 -5.38
N ASN A 607 21.87 1.84 -4.41
CA ASN A 607 22.06 2.88 -3.40
C ASN A 607 23.47 2.95 -2.78
N PRO A 608 23.92 4.17 -2.41
CA PRO A 608 25.28 4.44 -1.95
C PRO A 608 25.65 3.61 -0.73
N THR A 609 26.91 3.21 -0.73
CA THR A 609 27.50 2.13 0.04
C THR A 609 27.43 2.32 1.56
N PRO A 610 27.37 1.23 2.36
CA PRO A 610 27.92 1.25 3.71
C PRO A 610 29.42 1.54 3.65
N ARG A 611 30.02 2.03 4.75
CA ARG A 611 31.43 2.45 4.80
C ARG A 611 32.37 1.43 4.13
N GLY A 612 33.14 1.84 3.11
CA GLY A 612 34.25 1.06 2.52
C GLY A 612 34.20 0.78 1.02
N PHE A 613 33.12 1.12 0.31
CA PHE A 613 33.00 0.94 -1.14
C PHE A 613 32.87 2.29 -1.87
N GLU A 614 33.18 2.33 -3.16
CA GLU A 614 33.12 3.55 -4.00
C GLU A 614 31.96 3.51 -5.01
N ASN A 615 31.42 4.68 -5.36
CA ASN A 615 30.38 4.84 -6.39
C ASN A 615 30.98 5.19 -7.75
N GLY A 616 30.38 4.67 -8.81
CA GLY A 616 30.68 5.03 -10.20
C GLY A 616 29.82 6.18 -10.74
N PRO A 617 29.96 6.52 -12.03
CA PRO A 617 29.24 7.64 -12.66
C PRO A 617 27.72 7.54 -12.63
N GLY A 618 27.15 6.34 -12.52
CA GLY A 618 25.71 6.13 -12.40
C GLY A 618 25.16 6.28 -10.99
N ASN A 619 25.99 6.73 -10.05
CA ASN A 619 25.74 6.76 -8.60
C ASN A 619 25.55 5.38 -7.94
N ALA A 620 25.88 4.29 -8.66
CA ALA A 620 25.86 2.94 -8.11
C ALA A 620 27.24 2.53 -7.62
N TYR A 621 27.29 1.75 -6.55
CA TYR A 621 28.57 1.24 -6.09
C TYR A 621 29.23 0.27 -7.08
N ILE A 622 30.56 0.37 -7.16
CA ILE A 622 31.40 -0.43 -8.02
C ILE A 622 31.66 -1.76 -7.32
N ASN A 623 31.28 -2.87 -7.94
CA ASN A 623 31.53 -4.21 -7.41
C ASN A 623 31.84 -5.20 -8.54
N PRO A 624 32.97 -5.94 -8.47
CA PRO A 624 33.37 -6.89 -9.50
C PRO A 624 32.46 -8.12 -9.60
N LEU A 625 31.55 -8.34 -8.63
CA LEU A 625 30.58 -9.42 -8.64
C LEU A 625 29.25 -9.04 -9.30
N ARG A 626 29.09 -7.79 -9.77
CA ARG A 626 27.95 -7.40 -10.59
C ARG A 626 28.03 -8.08 -11.95
N ASP A 627 27.05 -8.92 -12.24
CA ASP A 627 27.04 -9.73 -13.44
C ASP A 627 26.53 -8.96 -14.67
N ALA A 628 27.01 -9.35 -15.84
CA ALA A 628 26.57 -8.82 -17.14
C ALA A 628 26.46 -9.93 -18.20
N LYS A 629 26.21 -11.17 -17.77
CA LYS A 629 26.29 -12.37 -18.61
C LYS A 629 25.07 -13.28 -18.50
N HIS A 630 24.22 -13.09 -17.51
CA HIS A 630 23.05 -13.90 -17.26
C HIS A 630 21.78 -13.05 -17.32
N GLY A 631 20.65 -13.69 -17.56
CA GLY A 631 19.35 -13.02 -17.63
C GLY A 631 18.30 -13.95 -18.20
N ARG A 632 17.07 -13.88 -17.70
CA ARG A 632 16.05 -14.90 -18.00
C ARG A 632 14.69 -14.27 -18.18
N ILE A 633 13.94 -14.81 -19.12
CA ILE A 633 12.52 -14.52 -19.31
C ILE A 633 11.74 -15.79 -18.98
N TYR A 634 10.82 -15.68 -18.03
CA TYR A 634 9.92 -16.76 -17.64
C TYR A 634 8.47 -16.46 -18.01
N ARG A 635 7.68 -17.53 -18.13
CA ARG A 635 6.24 -17.52 -18.21
C ARG A 635 5.67 -18.34 -17.07
N LEU A 636 4.77 -17.77 -16.30
CA LEU A 636 3.99 -18.49 -15.29
C LEU A 636 2.61 -18.81 -15.88
N VAL A 637 2.31 -20.09 -16.04
CA VAL A 637 1.07 -20.58 -16.64
C VAL A 637 0.23 -21.31 -15.61
N TYR A 638 -1.10 -21.20 -15.73
CA TYR A 638 -2.05 -21.96 -14.91
C TYR A 638 -2.48 -23.22 -15.65
N LYS A 639 -2.30 -24.40 -15.03
CA LYS A 639 -2.59 -25.70 -15.63
C LYS A 639 -4.06 -26.10 -15.61
N GLY A 640 -4.89 -25.38 -14.83
CA GLY A 640 -6.32 -25.69 -14.71
C GLY A 640 -7.18 -25.12 -15.84
N ASN A 641 -6.60 -24.37 -16.79
CA ASN A 641 -7.32 -23.81 -17.92
C ASN A 641 -6.46 -23.85 -19.20
N ASN A 642 -6.86 -24.67 -20.16
CA ASN A 642 -6.22 -24.78 -21.47
C ASN A 642 -7.00 -24.06 -22.59
N ASP A 643 -8.00 -23.25 -22.25
CA ASP A 643 -8.91 -22.63 -23.21
C ASP A 643 -8.31 -21.40 -23.92
N TYR A 644 -7.01 -21.14 -23.72
CA TYR A 644 -6.32 -20.08 -24.43
C TYR A 644 -6.42 -20.28 -25.95
N LYS A 645 -6.73 -19.20 -26.65
CA LYS A 645 -6.73 -19.14 -28.11
C LYS A 645 -5.77 -18.06 -28.57
N THR A 646 -4.81 -18.45 -29.39
CA THR A 646 -3.96 -17.50 -30.12
C THR A 646 -4.85 -16.52 -30.90
N MET A 647 -4.67 -15.23 -30.62
CA MET A 647 -5.35 -14.13 -31.31
C MET A 647 -4.33 -13.38 -32.17
N SER A 648 -4.81 -12.84 -33.28
CA SER A 648 -4.06 -11.92 -34.13
C SER A 648 -5.04 -10.88 -34.65
N ILE A 649 -4.61 -9.63 -34.72
CA ILE A 649 -5.44 -8.50 -35.16
C ILE A 649 -4.88 -7.98 -36.48
N ASP A 650 -5.67 -8.12 -37.54
CA ASP A 650 -5.46 -7.38 -38.79
C ASP A 650 -6.11 -6.00 -38.65
N SER A 651 -5.29 -4.95 -38.62
CA SER A 651 -5.73 -3.58 -38.34
C SER A 651 -6.61 -2.98 -39.45
N ASP A 652 -6.61 -3.57 -40.65
CA ASP A 652 -7.47 -3.17 -41.77
C ASP A 652 -8.88 -3.82 -41.70
N LYS A 653 -9.08 -4.79 -40.81
CA LYS A 653 -10.33 -5.55 -40.69
C LYS A 653 -11.10 -5.18 -39.42
N ASN A 654 -12.20 -4.44 -39.59
CA ASN A 654 -13.12 -4.11 -38.48
C ASN A 654 -13.56 -5.34 -37.67
N ARG A 655 -13.75 -6.49 -38.32
CA ARG A 655 -14.12 -7.74 -37.62
C ARG A 655 -13.07 -8.13 -36.57
N ASP A 656 -11.80 -8.01 -36.91
CA ASP A 656 -10.70 -8.45 -36.06
C ASP A 656 -10.45 -7.41 -34.95
N LEU A 657 -10.58 -6.11 -35.25
CA LEU A 657 -10.60 -5.04 -34.23
C LEU A 657 -11.74 -5.22 -33.21
N ILE A 658 -12.96 -5.53 -33.67
CA ILE A 658 -14.09 -5.82 -32.77
C ILE A 658 -13.85 -7.10 -31.96
N ALA A 659 -13.21 -8.12 -32.53
CA ALA A 659 -12.83 -9.31 -31.78
C ALA A 659 -11.80 -8.98 -30.68
N GLY A 660 -10.81 -8.14 -30.99
CA GLY A 660 -9.84 -7.64 -30.02
C GLY A 660 -10.49 -6.86 -28.88
N LEU A 661 -11.42 -5.94 -29.18
CA LEU A 661 -12.19 -5.20 -28.15
C LEU A 661 -13.06 -6.10 -27.26
N LYS A 662 -13.45 -7.28 -27.74
CA LYS A 662 -14.22 -8.29 -26.98
C LYS A 662 -13.34 -9.32 -26.28
N SER A 663 -12.02 -9.23 -26.42
CA SER A 663 -11.09 -10.18 -25.84
C SER A 663 -11.19 -10.19 -24.31
N ASP A 664 -11.01 -11.37 -23.74
CA ASP A 664 -10.93 -11.58 -22.30
C ASP A 664 -9.58 -11.15 -21.71
N ASN A 665 -8.61 -10.81 -22.57
CA ASN A 665 -7.31 -10.26 -22.22
C ASN A 665 -7.18 -8.77 -22.59
N MET A 666 -6.84 -7.93 -21.62
CA MET A 666 -6.71 -6.48 -21.78
C MET A 666 -5.69 -6.06 -22.84
N PHE A 667 -4.61 -6.85 -23.00
CA PHE A 667 -3.61 -6.60 -24.04
C PHE A 667 -4.26 -6.44 -25.43
N TRP A 668 -5.14 -7.38 -25.80
CA TRP A 668 -5.81 -7.37 -27.10
C TRP A 668 -6.85 -6.26 -27.23
N ARG A 669 -7.52 -5.91 -26.11
CA ARG A 669 -8.49 -4.81 -26.11
C ARG A 669 -7.82 -3.44 -26.29
N LEU A 670 -6.75 -3.18 -25.54
CA LEU A 670 -5.96 -1.95 -25.69
C LEU A 670 -5.28 -1.89 -27.05
N THR A 671 -4.76 -3.00 -27.56
CA THR A 671 -4.18 -3.07 -28.91
C THR A 671 -5.21 -2.73 -29.98
N ALA A 672 -6.41 -3.32 -29.91
CA ALA A 672 -7.49 -3.01 -30.85
C ALA A 672 -7.91 -1.53 -30.77
N GLN A 673 -8.05 -0.99 -29.55
CA GLN A 673 -8.37 0.42 -29.34
C GLN A 673 -7.30 1.34 -29.94
N ARG A 674 -6.02 1.09 -29.64
CA ARG A 674 -4.87 1.82 -30.16
C ARG A 674 -4.89 1.83 -31.70
N LEU A 675 -5.02 0.65 -32.32
CA LEU A 675 -5.05 0.51 -33.78
C LEU A 675 -6.26 1.24 -34.42
N ILE A 676 -7.43 1.26 -33.77
CA ILE A 676 -8.58 2.04 -34.26
C ILE A 676 -8.25 3.53 -34.30
N VAL A 677 -7.59 4.04 -33.25
CA VAL A 677 -7.26 5.46 -33.08
C VAL A 677 -6.11 5.87 -34.00
N GLU A 678 -4.99 5.13 -33.99
CA GLU A 678 -3.82 5.39 -34.83
C GLU A 678 -4.16 5.37 -36.33
N ASN A 679 -5.03 4.46 -36.76
CA ASN A 679 -5.47 4.39 -38.16
C ASN A 679 -6.64 5.33 -38.49
N ASN A 680 -7.15 6.11 -37.51
CA ASN A 680 -8.32 6.97 -37.64
C ASN A 680 -9.53 6.26 -38.29
N ASN A 681 -9.79 5.02 -37.89
CA ASN A 681 -10.77 4.15 -38.55
C ASN A 681 -12.20 4.52 -38.16
N THR A 682 -12.78 5.51 -38.84
CA THR A 682 -14.16 5.96 -38.59
C THR A 682 -15.24 5.01 -39.10
N SER A 683 -14.90 4.01 -39.94
CA SER A 683 -15.88 3.07 -40.49
C SER A 683 -16.49 2.12 -39.44
N ILE A 684 -15.81 1.95 -38.30
CA ILE A 684 -16.16 1.04 -37.21
C ILE A 684 -17.18 1.63 -36.23
N ILE A 685 -17.48 2.93 -36.29
CA ILE A 685 -18.27 3.67 -35.29
C ILE A 685 -19.62 2.99 -34.98
N LYS A 686 -20.33 2.50 -36.00
CA LYS A 686 -21.62 1.81 -35.80
C LYS A 686 -21.49 0.51 -35.03
N ASP A 687 -20.36 -0.18 -35.12
CA ASP A 687 -20.10 -1.39 -34.35
C ASP A 687 -19.68 -1.04 -32.91
N LEU A 688 -18.94 0.05 -32.71
CA LEU A 688 -18.66 0.59 -31.36
C LEU A 688 -19.96 0.94 -30.64
N TYR A 689 -20.94 1.54 -31.32
CA TYR A 689 -22.25 1.83 -30.72
C TYR A 689 -22.94 0.56 -30.21
N LYS A 690 -22.85 -0.55 -30.96
CA LYS A 690 -23.43 -1.84 -30.55
C LYS A 690 -22.74 -2.41 -29.31
N LEU A 691 -21.42 -2.22 -29.17
CA LEU A 691 -20.69 -2.64 -27.98
C LEU A 691 -21.14 -1.84 -26.75
N ILE A 692 -21.28 -0.52 -26.89
CA ILE A 692 -21.71 0.38 -25.82
C ILE A 692 -23.17 0.10 -25.40
N ASP A 693 -24.03 -0.27 -26.36
CA ASP A 693 -25.43 -0.62 -26.11
C ASP A 693 -25.62 -2.02 -25.52
N ASP A 694 -24.62 -2.91 -25.58
CA ASP A 694 -24.70 -4.22 -24.94
C ASP A 694 -24.68 -4.05 -23.43
N ARG A 695 -25.73 -4.51 -22.75
CA ARG A 695 -25.88 -4.39 -21.30
C ARG A 695 -25.34 -5.58 -20.52
N LYS A 696 -24.80 -6.60 -21.20
CA LYS A 696 -24.24 -7.79 -20.55
C LYS A 696 -22.95 -7.44 -19.82
N THR A 697 -22.77 -8.05 -18.66
CA THR A 697 -21.53 -8.00 -17.90
C THR A 697 -20.93 -9.38 -17.77
N ASP A 698 -19.62 -9.43 -17.62
CA ASP A 698 -18.92 -10.64 -17.20
C ASP A 698 -19.22 -10.98 -15.73
N GLU A 699 -18.59 -12.04 -15.24
CA GLU A 699 -18.75 -12.52 -13.86
C GLU A 699 -18.25 -11.56 -12.78
N MET A 700 -17.48 -10.53 -13.15
CA MET A 700 -17.03 -9.47 -12.26
C MET A 700 -17.94 -8.22 -12.34
N GLY A 701 -18.98 -8.25 -13.16
CA GLY A 701 -19.85 -7.10 -13.38
C GLY A 701 -19.24 -6.06 -14.35
N LEU A 702 -18.19 -6.41 -15.10
CA LEU A 702 -17.58 -5.54 -16.10
C LEU A 702 -18.16 -5.76 -17.49
N ASN A 703 -18.26 -4.69 -18.28
CA ASN A 703 -18.38 -4.78 -19.73
C ASN A 703 -17.19 -4.07 -20.36
N THR A 704 -16.04 -4.76 -20.39
CA THR A 704 -14.77 -4.21 -20.87
C THR A 704 -14.84 -3.80 -22.34
N SER A 705 -15.62 -4.52 -23.16
CA SER A 705 -15.81 -4.16 -24.58
C SER A 705 -16.49 -2.81 -24.77
N ALA A 706 -17.49 -2.48 -23.94
CA ALA A 706 -18.14 -1.16 -23.95
C ALA A 706 -17.21 -0.06 -23.41
N ILE A 707 -16.40 -0.35 -22.39
CA ILE A 707 -15.39 0.58 -21.85
C ILE A 707 -14.41 0.99 -22.96
N HIS A 708 -13.77 0.02 -23.62
CA HIS A 708 -12.83 0.32 -24.71
C HIS A 708 -13.50 0.95 -25.94
N ALA A 709 -14.77 0.62 -26.22
CA ALA A 709 -15.51 1.28 -27.30
C ALA A 709 -15.76 2.77 -27.03
N LEU A 710 -16.07 3.16 -25.78
CA LEU A 710 -16.18 4.58 -25.38
C LEU A 710 -14.84 5.30 -25.57
N TRP A 711 -13.74 4.69 -25.12
CA TRP A 711 -12.40 5.24 -25.26
C TRP A 711 -11.89 5.29 -26.70
N ALA A 712 -12.30 4.35 -27.57
CA ALA A 712 -12.04 4.41 -29.00
C ALA A 712 -12.78 5.58 -29.66
N LEU A 713 -14.05 5.83 -29.30
CA LEU A 713 -14.78 7.01 -29.78
C LEU A 713 -14.15 8.32 -29.29
N HIS A 714 -13.65 8.34 -28.05
CA HIS A 714 -12.91 9.47 -27.50
C HIS A 714 -11.62 9.73 -28.30
N GLY A 715 -10.80 8.72 -28.55
CA GLY A 715 -9.55 8.84 -29.33
C GLY A 715 -9.77 9.23 -30.79
N LEU A 716 -10.90 8.83 -31.40
CA LEU A 716 -11.32 9.27 -32.74
C LEU A 716 -11.86 10.72 -32.78
N GLY A 717 -11.88 11.42 -31.64
CA GLY A 717 -12.40 12.78 -31.51
C GLY A 717 -13.91 12.89 -31.74
N LYS A 718 -14.68 11.82 -31.53
CA LYS A 718 -16.14 11.81 -31.79
C LYS A 718 -16.98 12.24 -30.60
N LEU A 719 -16.37 12.48 -29.45
CA LEU A 719 -17.05 12.86 -28.20
C LEU A 719 -16.85 14.33 -27.81
N ASP A 720 -16.22 15.13 -28.67
CA ASP A 720 -16.00 16.58 -28.48
C ASP A 720 -17.27 17.44 -28.66
N GLY A 721 -18.40 16.82 -29.05
CA GLY A 721 -19.67 17.47 -29.35
C GLY A 721 -19.97 17.64 -30.84
N SER A 722 -19.00 17.35 -31.72
CA SER A 722 -19.18 17.43 -33.18
C SER A 722 -20.05 16.29 -33.75
N ASP A 723 -19.98 15.09 -33.17
CA ASP A 723 -20.79 13.94 -33.56
C ASP A 723 -21.90 13.65 -32.53
N ARG A 724 -23.13 14.09 -32.86
CA ARG A 724 -24.28 13.94 -31.95
C ARG A 724 -24.63 12.48 -31.65
N GLY A 725 -24.38 11.56 -32.57
CA GLY A 725 -24.67 10.14 -32.37
C GLY A 725 -23.77 9.52 -31.30
N SER A 726 -22.47 9.82 -31.38
CA SER A 726 -21.45 9.38 -30.43
C SER A 726 -21.69 9.98 -29.05
N LEU A 727 -22.04 11.26 -28.99
CA LEU A 727 -22.37 11.88 -27.70
C LEU A 727 -23.64 11.27 -27.08
N GLN A 728 -24.68 11.00 -27.86
CA GLN A 728 -25.91 10.36 -27.37
C GLN A 728 -25.65 8.95 -26.84
N ILE A 729 -24.81 8.15 -27.51
CA ILE A 729 -24.50 6.79 -27.03
C ILE A 729 -23.70 6.84 -25.72
N ALA A 730 -22.73 7.77 -25.59
CA ALA A 730 -21.99 7.97 -24.34
C ALA A 730 -22.90 8.44 -23.20
N GLN A 731 -23.81 9.37 -23.46
CA GLN A 731 -24.81 9.82 -22.47
C GLN A 731 -25.75 8.68 -22.03
N LYS A 732 -26.14 7.79 -22.96
CA LYS A 732 -26.95 6.60 -22.62
C LYS A 732 -26.18 5.64 -21.71
N ALA A 733 -24.87 5.50 -21.92
CA ALA A 733 -24.00 4.64 -21.14
C ALA A 733 -23.86 5.05 -19.65
N LEU A 734 -24.25 6.28 -19.28
CA LEU A 734 -24.38 6.70 -17.87
C LEU A 734 -25.35 5.84 -17.05
N ASN A 735 -26.25 5.09 -17.72
CA ASN A 735 -27.21 4.18 -17.08
C ASN A 735 -26.89 2.68 -17.33
N HIS A 736 -25.64 2.37 -17.68
CA HIS A 736 -25.20 1.00 -17.95
C HIS A 736 -25.09 0.17 -16.64
N PRO A 737 -25.37 -1.16 -16.64
CA PRO A 737 -25.28 -1.98 -15.42
C PRO A 737 -23.86 -2.06 -14.82
N SER A 738 -22.84 -2.13 -15.68
CA SER A 738 -21.44 -2.11 -15.27
C SER A 738 -21.01 -0.72 -14.78
N ALA A 739 -20.45 -0.66 -13.57
CA ALA A 739 -19.88 0.58 -13.00
C ALA A 739 -18.72 1.11 -13.86
N GLY A 740 -17.85 0.24 -14.37
CA GLY A 740 -16.72 0.66 -15.22
C GLY A 740 -17.17 1.36 -16.50
N VAL A 741 -18.28 0.94 -17.11
CA VAL A 741 -18.87 1.64 -18.27
C VAL A 741 -19.42 3.00 -17.89
N ARG A 742 -20.11 3.11 -16.73
CA ARG A 742 -20.64 4.39 -16.24
C ARG A 742 -19.50 5.37 -15.95
N LYS A 743 -18.41 4.91 -15.32
CA LYS A 743 -17.20 5.70 -15.09
C LYS A 743 -16.58 6.20 -16.40
N ALA A 744 -16.29 5.27 -17.32
CA ALA A 744 -15.71 5.62 -18.62
C ALA A 744 -16.61 6.59 -19.39
N ALA A 745 -17.94 6.39 -19.35
CA ALA A 745 -18.91 7.29 -19.98
C ALA A 745 -18.81 8.72 -19.42
N VAL A 746 -18.67 8.89 -18.11
CA VAL A 746 -18.45 10.21 -17.50
C VAL A 746 -17.13 10.82 -17.97
N GLU A 747 -16.04 10.04 -17.94
CA GLU A 747 -14.69 10.53 -18.24
C GLU A 747 -14.54 11.02 -19.67
N VAL A 748 -15.20 10.35 -20.63
CA VAL A 748 -15.16 10.72 -22.06
C VAL A 748 -16.13 11.83 -22.45
N LEU A 749 -17.07 12.25 -21.58
CA LEU A 749 -17.96 13.38 -21.88
C LEU A 749 -17.16 14.68 -22.01
N PRO A 750 -17.58 15.59 -22.91
CA PRO A 750 -16.92 16.88 -23.05
C PRO A 750 -17.12 17.71 -21.78
N THR A 751 -16.14 18.53 -21.42
CA THR A 751 -16.18 19.39 -20.23
C THR A 751 -17.07 20.62 -20.47
N THR A 752 -18.38 20.45 -20.36
CA THR A 752 -19.40 21.47 -20.65
C THR A 752 -20.53 21.47 -19.63
N GLU A 753 -21.29 22.56 -19.53
CA GLU A 753 -22.49 22.65 -18.68
C GLU A 753 -23.57 21.63 -19.10
N GLU A 754 -23.67 21.30 -20.40
CA GLU A 754 -24.57 20.23 -20.87
C GLU A 754 -24.22 18.88 -20.25
N SER A 755 -22.93 18.55 -20.16
CA SER A 755 -22.48 17.33 -19.50
C SER A 755 -22.83 17.30 -18.00
N VAL A 756 -22.73 18.44 -17.30
CA VAL A 756 -23.16 18.56 -15.90
C VAL A 756 -24.66 18.27 -15.76
N GLN A 757 -25.49 18.85 -16.63
CA GLN A 757 -26.94 18.57 -16.63
C GLN A 757 -27.25 17.10 -16.90
N LYS A 758 -26.47 16.41 -17.74
CA LYS A 758 -26.62 14.96 -17.97
C LYS A 758 -26.17 14.13 -16.78
N ILE A 759 -25.10 14.52 -16.10
CA ILE A 759 -24.63 13.90 -14.84
C ILE A 759 -25.69 14.05 -13.75
N GLU A 760 -26.32 15.21 -13.64
CA GLU A 760 -27.41 15.45 -12.71
C GLU A 760 -28.64 14.61 -13.06
N ALA A 761 -29.10 14.67 -14.33
CA ALA A 761 -30.29 13.96 -14.78
C ALA A 761 -30.18 12.43 -14.71
N SER A 762 -28.98 11.88 -14.90
CA SER A 762 -28.70 10.44 -14.75
C SER A 762 -28.50 10.00 -13.30
N LYS A 763 -28.37 10.94 -12.36
CA LYS A 763 -28.07 10.70 -10.94
C LYS A 763 -26.75 9.96 -10.70
N ILE A 764 -25.80 10.01 -11.63
CA ILE A 764 -24.50 9.35 -11.48
C ILE A 764 -23.63 9.98 -10.36
N HIS A 765 -23.92 11.23 -9.98
CA HIS A 765 -23.37 11.87 -8.79
C HIS A 765 -23.90 11.29 -7.45
N GLN A 766 -24.88 10.37 -7.52
CA GLN A 766 -25.42 9.60 -6.39
C GLN A 766 -25.19 8.10 -6.57
N ASP A 767 -24.29 7.69 -7.49
CA ASP A 767 -24.03 6.28 -7.78
C ASP A 767 -23.61 5.54 -6.50
N SER A 768 -24.03 4.27 -6.39
CA SER A 768 -23.64 3.41 -5.27
C SER A 768 -22.18 3.00 -5.34
N ASP A 769 -21.60 2.94 -6.55
CA ASP A 769 -20.16 2.78 -6.72
C ASP A 769 -19.49 4.15 -6.58
N LEU A 770 -18.72 4.31 -5.51
CA LEU A 770 -18.11 5.59 -5.16
C LEU A 770 -16.99 5.99 -6.13
N ASN A 771 -16.39 5.06 -6.87
CA ASN A 771 -15.40 5.38 -7.90
C ASN A 771 -16.07 6.06 -9.10
N VAL A 772 -17.28 5.60 -9.49
CA VAL A 772 -18.14 6.27 -10.48
C VAL A 772 -18.56 7.66 -9.98
N ARG A 773 -18.99 7.74 -8.71
CA ARG A 773 -19.40 9.01 -8.10
C ARG A 773 -18.26 10.03 -8.08
N LYS A 774 -17.04 9.61 -7.74
CA LYS A 774 -15.84 10.45 -7.78
C LYS A 774 -15.57 10.96 -9.20
N ALA A 775 -15.62 10.10 -10.21
CA ALA A 775 -15.43 10.50 -11.60
C ALA A 775 -16.46 11.56 -12.05
N ALA A 776 -17.72 11.45 -11.59
CA ALA A 776 -18.76 12.45 -11.82
C ALA A 776 -18.36 13.83 -11.27
N PHE A 777 -17.94 13.89 -10.00
CA PHE A 777 -17.48 15.15 -9.42
C PHE A 777 -16.18 15.66 -10.06
N GLN A 778 -15.28 14.78 -10.50
CA GLN A 778 -14.07 15.19 -11.22
C GLN A 778 -14.42 15.86 -12.54
N LYS A 779 -15.42 15.34 -13.28
CA LYS A 779 -15.90 15.96 -14.52
C LYS A 779 -16.57 17.31 -14.25
N VAL A 780 -17.41 17.39 -13.22
CA VAL A 780 -18.09 18.64 -12.81
C VAL A 780 -17.06 19.72 -12.42
N ALA A 781 -16.02 19.33 -11.67
CA ALA A 781 -15.01 20.25 -11.18
C ALA A 781 -14.16 20.92 -12.29
N LEU A 782 -14.13 20.36 -13.50
CA LEU A 782 -13.39 20.94 -14.64
C LEU A 782 -14.21 21.96 -15.44
N VAL A 783 -15.52 22.08 -15.21
CA VAL A 783 -16.38 23.02 -15.94
C VAL A 783 -16.15 24.44 -15.45
N LYS A 784 -16.15 25.40 -16.38
CA LYS A 784 -16.01 26.83 -16.10
C LYS A 784 -17.15 27.34 -15.20
N ASP A 785 -16.86 28.37 -14.40
CA ASP A 785 -17.79 28.97 -13.45
C ASP A 785 -19.18 29.22 -14.05
N SER A 786 -20.18 28.61 -13.43
CA SER A 786 -21.59 28.83 -13.71
C SER A 786 -22.40 28.70 -12.42
N ARG A 787 -23.41 29.54 -12.26
CA ARG A 787 -24.27 29.52 -11.08
C ARG A 787 -24.98 28.18 -10.89
N THR A 788 -25.34 27.51 -11.99
CA THR A 788 -25.90 26.15 -11.99
C THR A 788 -24.94 25.16 -11.33
N THR A 789 -23.68 25.13 -11.78
CA THR A 789 -22.67 24.21 -11.29
C THR A 789 -22.31 24.51 -9.83
N SER A 790 -22.17 25.79 -9.47
CA SER A 790 -21.90 26.20 -8.09
C SER A 790 -23.03 25.79 -7.13
N SER A 791 -24.29 25.95 -7.53
CA SER A 791 -25.46 25.49 -6.76
C SER A 791 -25.51 23.96 -6.62
N PHE A 792 -25.15 23.23 -7.68
CA PHE A 792 -25.07 21.77 -7.67
C PHE A 792 -24.03 21.27 -6.66
N LEU A 793 -22.83 21.89 -6.65
CA LEU A 793 -21.75 21.55 -5.71
C LEU A 793 -22.12 21.87 -4.27
N PHE A 794 -22.86 22.95 -4.03
CA PHE A 794 -23.41 23.26 -2.70
C PHE A 794 -24.40 22.18 -2.22
N THR A 795 -25.30 21.70 -3.08
CA THR A 795 -26.18 20.58 -2.71
C THR A 795 -25.37 19.31 -2.44
N ALA A 796 -24.34 19.03 -3.25
CA ALA A 796 -23.48 17.88 -3.04
C ALA A 796 -22.68 17.94 -1.73
N SER A 797 -22.31 19.14 -1.26
CA SER A 797 -21.61 19.33 0.02
C SER A 797 -22.49 19.15 1.26
N GLN A 798 -23.81 19.04 1.08
CA GLN A 798 -24.77 18.76 2.16
C GLN A 798 -25.05 17.26 2.32
N ASP A 799 -24.55 16.41 1.42
CA ASP A 799 -24.69 14.96 1.52
C ASP A 799 -23.56 14.37 2.39
N ASP A 800 -23.95 13.89 3.58
CA ASP A 800 -23.02 13.27 4.55
C ASP A 800 -22.26 12.06 3.99
N SER A 801 -22.80 11.37 2.99
CA SER A 801 -22.08 10.24 2.36
C SER A 801 -20.87 10.70 1.55
N ASN A 802 -20.93 11.90 0.95
CA ASN A 802 -19.80 12.50 0.25
C ASN A 802 -18.72 12.98 1.24
N ALA A 803 -19.12 13.39 2.44
CA ALA A 803 -18.19 13.84 3.50
C ALA A 803 -17.32 12.70 4.07
N LYS A 804 -17.85 11.46 4.09
CA LYS A 804 -17.18 10.27 4.62
C LYS A 804 -16.06 9.75 3.70
N ASP A 805 -16.13 10.06 2.42
CA ASP A 805 -15.12 9.63 1.44
C ASP A 805 -14.02 10.69 1.29
N ASN A 806 -12.76 10.27 1.49
CA ASN A 806 -11.63 11.18 1.52
C ASN A 806 -11.36 11.88 0.19
N TYR A 807 -11.67 11.24 -0.94
CA TYR A 807 -11.36 11.75 -2.26
C TYR A 807 -12.51 12.58 -2.83
N ILE A 808 -13.76 12.13 -2.64
CA ILE A 808 -14.95 12.85 -3.13
C ILE A 808 -15.03 14.24 -2.50
N ARG A 809 -14.83 14.37 -1.19
CA ARG A 809 -14.84 15.69 -0.51
C ARG A 809 -13.80 16.66 -1.09
N GLN A 810 -12.61 16.16 -1.43
CA GLN A 810 -11.53 16.97 -2.01
C GLN A 810 -11.87 17.38 -3.44
N VAL A 811 -12.42 16.47 -4.25
CA VAL A 811 -12.85 16.77 -5.62
C VAL A 811 -14.00 17.77 -5.65
N ILE A 812 -14.97 17.66 -4.73
CA ILE A 812 -16.05 18.66 -4.60
C ILE A 812 -15.46 20.03 -4.27
N PHE A 813 -14.51 20.10 -3.34
CA PHE A 813 -13.84 21.36 -3.01
C PHE A 813 -13.09 21.96 -4.22
N ALA A 814 -12.35 21.14 -4.97
CA ALA A 814 -11.73 21.58 -6.21
C ALA A 814 -12.75 22.14 -7.22
N GLY A 815 -13.93 21.53 -7.30
CA GLY A 815 -15.03 22.05 -8.11
C GLY A 815 -15.54 23.41 -7.63
N VAL A 816 -15.66 23.60 -6.32
CA VAL A 816 -16.06 24.89 -5.72
C VAL A 816 -15.02 25.97 -6.01
N LEU A 817 -13.73 25.65 -5.97
CA LEU A 817 -12.67 26.61 -6.33
C LEU A 817 -12.80 27.12 -7.78
N ASN A 818 -13.27 26.28 -8.70
CA ASN A 818 -13.52 26.65 -10.10
C ASN A 818 -14.90 27.27 -10.34
N ASN A 819 -15.84 27.10 -9.39
CA ASN A 819 -17.22 27.56 -9.45
C ASN A 819 -17.67 28.17 -8.10
N PRO A 820 -17.08 29.28 -7.61
CA PRO A 820 -17.26 29.72 -6.23
C PRO A 820 -18.54 30.55 -6.01
N SER A 821 -19.19 31.01 -7.08
CA SER A 821 -20.23 32.05 -7.05
C SER A 821 -21.37 31.84 -6.02
N TYR A 822 -21.89 30.62 -5.86
CA TYR A 822 -22.95 30.33 -4.88
C TYR A 822 -22.45 30.32 -3.43
N PHE A 823 -21.20 29.88 -3.20
CA PHE A 823 -20.56 29.90 -1.88
C PHE A 823 -20.17 31.32 -1.49
N ASP A 824 -19.58 32.10 -2.40
CA ASP A 824 -19.15 33.48 -2.16
C ASP A 824 -20.32 34.36 -1.70
N GLU A 825 -21.49 34.24 -2.35
CA GLU A 825 -22.70 34.98 -1.98
C GLU A 825 -23.23 34.64 -0.57
N ARG A 826 -22.87 33.48 -0.02
CA ARG A 826 -23.37 32.95 1.25
C ARG A 826 -22.27 32.74 2.29
N LEU A 827 -21.04 33.15 2.00
CA LEU A 827 -19.88 32.77 2.79
C LEU A 827 -20.05 33.20 4.25
N ALA A 828 -20.53 34.42 4.49
CA ALA A 828 -20.82 34.95 5.83
C ALA A 828 -21.85 34.12 6.64
N GLU A 829 -22.79 33.45 5.96
CA GLU A 829 -23.78 32.55 6.56
C GLU A 829 -23.21 31.16 6.83
N LEU A 830 -22.34 30.66 5.95
CA LEU A 830 -21.85 29.28 5.93
C LEU A 830 -20.60 29.05 6.78
N ILE A 831 -19.84 30.10 7.12
CA ILE A 831 -18.64 29.94 7.93
C ILE A 831 -19.03 29.39 9.32
N PRO A 832 -18.41 28.28 9.76
CA PRO A 832 -18.75 27.66 11.03
C PRO A 832 -18.33 28.53 12.22
N LYS A 833 -19.29 29.16 12.90
CA LYS A 833 -19.03 29.99 14.09
C LYS A 833 -18.93 29.11 15.35
N GLY A 834 -17.80 29.14 16.06
CA GLY A 834 -17.64 28.49 17.37
C GLY A 834 -17.82 26.97 17.37
N LYS A 835 -17.68 26.31 16.21
CA LYS A 835 -17.71 24.86 16.08
C LYS A 835 -16.29 24.30 16.13
N ALA A 836 -16.08 23.23 16.88
CA ALA A 836 -14.83 22.47 16.82
C ALA A 836 -14.69 21.77 15.45
N ASP A 837 -13.45 21.61 14.98
CA ASP A 837 -13.14 20.96 13.70
C ASP A 837 -13.71 19.52 13.59
N SER A 838 -13.83 18.83 14.73
CA SER A 838 -14.38 17.47 14.83
C SER A 838 -15.87 17.36 14.48
N VAL A 839 -16.63 18.46 14.53
CA VAL A 839 -18.08 18.48 14.25
C VAL A 839 -18.43 19.21 12.94
N LEU A 840 -17.43 19.67 12.18
CA LEU A 840 -17.66 20.33 10.90
C LEU A 840 -18.13 19.33 9.83
N ASN A 841 -19.29 19.62 9.24
CA ASN A 841 -19.74 18.91 8.04
C ASN A 841 -18.94 19.38 6.80
N LEU A 842 -19.20 18.77 5.64
CA LEU A 842 -18.46 19.10 4.42
C LEU A 842 -18.69 20.55 3.96
N THR A 843 -19.91 21.08 4.09
CA THR A 843 -20.20 22.48 3.74
C THR A 843 -19.45 23.45 4.64
N ASP A 844 -19.42 23.21 5.96
CA ASP A 844 -18.67 24.00 6.94
C ASP A 844 -17.16 23.99 6.59
N ARG A 845 -16.61 22.82 6.26
CA ARG A 845 -15.20 22.66 5.87
C ARG A 845 -14.86 23.41 4.59
N ILE A 846 -15.71 23.34 3.57
CA ILE A 846 -15.53 24.10 2.33
C ILE A 846 -15.53 25.60 2.62
N ALA A 847 -16.51 26.09 3.40
CA ALA A 847 -16.59 27.51 3.76
C ALA A 847 -15.34 27.99 4.52
N LYS A 848 -14.84 27.19 5.48
CA LYS A 848 -13.56 27.44 6.16
C LYS A 848 -12.41 27.53 5.16
N SER A 849 -12.30 26.56 4.25
CA SER A 849 -11.22 26.47 3.27
C SER A 849 -11.21 27.54 2.18
N LEU A 850 -12.35 28.19 1.94
CA LEU A 850 -12.42 29.36 1.05
C LEU A 850 -11.81 30.61 1.70
N VAL A 851 -11.88 30.72 3.03
CA VAL A 851 -11.39 31.88 3.81
C VAL A 851 -9.93 31.69 4.25
N GLU A 852 -9.59 30.48 4.67
CA GLU A 852 -8.27 30.11 5.18
C GLU A 852 -7.77 28.85 4.46
N GLU A 853 -6.66 29.00 3.74
CA GLU A 853 -5.96 27.86 3.14
C GLU A 853 -5.09 27.21 4.21
N GLU A 854 -5.10 25.89 4.32
CA GLU A 854 -4.38 25.14 5.36
C GLU A 854 -3.59 24.01 4.70
N TYR A 855 -2.27 23.94 4.92
CA TYR A 855 -1.40 22.94 4.31
C TYR A 855 -0.64 22.18 5.38
N ASN A 856 -0.77 20.85 5.37
CA ASN A 856 0.02 19.99 6.25
C ASN A 856 1.52 20.12 5.96
N LEU A 857 2.30 20.17 7.02
CA LEU A 857 3.76 20.22 6.97
C LEU A 857 4.30 18.80 7.07
N ASP A 858 4.73 18.24 5.94
CA ASP A 858 5.42 16.95 5.87
C ASP A 858 6.83 17.16 5.30
N ARG A 859 7.82 16.56 5.98
CA ARG A 859 9.23 16.60 5.58
C ARG A 859 9.51 15.81 4.31
N ARG A 860 8.65 14.85 3.97
CA ARG A 860 8.78 13.95 2.81
C ARG A 860 7.86 14.34 1.65
N ALA A 861 6.82 15.13 1.92
CA ALA A 861 5.87 15.59 0.90
C ALA A 861 5.88 17.13 0.84
N PRO A 862 6.69 17.74 -0.05
CA PRO A 862 6.70 19.19 -0.20
C PRO A 862 5.36 19.71 -0.69
N ILE A 863 5.03 20.96 -0.37
CA ILE A 863 3.83 21.63 -0.89
C ILE A 863 4.05 21.89 -2.39
N ALA A 864 3.50 21.01 -3.23
CA ALA A 864 3.70 21.02 -4.68
C ALA A 864 3.16 22.29 -5.35
N PHE A 865 2.11 22.88 -4.78
CA PHE A 865 1.49 24.12 -5.23
C PHE A 865 1.59 25.17 -4.12
N PRO A 866 2.68 25.94 -4.07
CA PRO A 866 2.85 26.93 -3.02
C PRO A 866 1.73 27.98 -3.04
N PRO A 867 1.15 28.31 -1.87
CA PRO A 867 0.13 29.33 -1.79
C PRO A 867 0.71 30.71 -2.07
N SER A 868 -0.12 31.59 -2.64
CA SER A 868 0.14 33.03 -2.64
C SER A 868 0.05 33.54 -1.21
N ILE A 869 1.02 34.37 -0.82
CA ILE A 869 1.10 34.99 0.51
C ILE A 869 0.73 36.48 0.49
N LYS A 870 0.57 37.04 -0.71
CA LYS A 870 0.20 38.44 -0.91
C LYS A 870 -1.07 38.79 -0.14
N GLY A 871 -0.95 39.76 0.76
CA GLY A 871 -2.06 40.27 1.57
C GLY A 871 -2.68 39.24 2.50
N LYS A 872 -1.99 38.15 2.84
CA LYS A 872 -2.50 37.11 3.75
C LYS A 872 -1.76 37.08 5.07
N GLU A 873 -2.52 36.86 6.13
CA GLU A 873 -1.97 36.43 7.43
C GLU A 873 -1.33 35.05 7.28
N ILE A 874 -0.28 34.80 8.04
CA ILE A 874 0.42 33.50 8.07
C ILE A 874 0.30 32.96 9.48
N LYS A 875 -0.12 31.71 9.63
CA LYS A 875 -0.05 30.99 10.90
C LYS A 875 0.61 29.64 10.69
N ILE A 876 1.48 29.25 11.62
CA ILE A 876 2.15 27.96 11.62
C ILE A 876 1.84 27.31 12.95
N ARG A 877 1.31 26.09 12.90
CA ARG A 877 1.21 25.19 14.04
C ARG A 877 2.14 24.01 13.79
N ALA A 878 3.10 23.79 14.66
CA ALA A 878 4.05 22.68 14.54
C ALA A 878 4.14 21.92 15.86
N GLU A 879 3.94 20.60 15.79
CA GLU A 879 4.22 19.70 16.90
C GLU A 879 5.66 19.23 16.78
N LEU A 880 6.54 19.59 17.72
CA LEU A 880 7.96 19.31 17.65
C LEU A 880 8.41 18.46 18.84
N ALA A 881 9.38 17.58 18.60
CA ALA A 881 10.08 16.87 19.68
C ALA A 881 11.58 16.82 19.40
N LYS A 882 12.38 16.87 20.46
CA LYS A 882 13.84 16.76 20.38
C LYS A 882 14.27 15.36 19.92
N GLY A 883 15.32 15.31 19.11
CA GLY A 883 16.07 14.09 18.85
C GLY A 883 17.13 13.83 19.94
N PRO A 884 17.95 12.77 19.78
CA PRO A 884 19.04 12.45 20.72
C PRO A 884 20.01 13.62 20.94
N ASP A 885 20.23 14.44 19.92
CA ASP A 885 21.15 15.60 19.95
C ASP A 885 20.43 16.95 20.14
N GLY A 886 19.16 16.95 20.57
CA GLY A 886 18.31 18.15 20.66
C GLY A 886 17.45 18.39 19.41
N ILE A 887 16.98 19.62 19.23
CA ILE A 887 16.28 20.09 18.03
C ILE A 887 17.09 21.14 17.27
N GLU A 888 17.34 20.89 15.99
CA GLU A 888 18.14 21.72 15.10
C GLU A 888 17.52 21.73 13.70
N GLY A 889 17.61 22.83 12.97
CA GLY A 889 17.25 22.90 11.56
C GLY A 889 15.90 23.58 11.25
N VAL A 890 15.62 23.73 9.95
CA VAL A 890 14.40 24.41 9.45
C VAL A 890 13.16 23.54 9.65
N ILE A 891 12.11 24.13 10.24
CA ILE A 891 10.78 23.53 10.29
C ILE A 891 10.01 23.87 9.02
N VAL A 892 9.88 25.17 8.71
CA VAL A 892 9.26 25.66 7.47
C VAL A 892 9.87 27.00 7.03
N ALA A 893 10.10 27.19 5.74
CA ALA A 893 10.62 28.44 5.15
C ALA A 893 10.01 28.71 3.76
N GLN A 894 9.86 29.99 3.39
CA GLN A 894 9.53 30.40 2.01
C GLN A 894 10.19 31.76 1.71
N GLY A 895 10.60 31.98 0.47
CA GLY A 895 11.30 33.19 0.03
C GLY A 895 12.81 33.12 0.17
N ASP A 896 13.45 34.29 0.26
CA ASP A 896 14.90 34.49 0.15
C ASP A 896 15.47 35.45 1.21
N LYS A 897 16.72 35.91 1.00
CA LYS A 897 17.40 36.86 1.90
C LYS A 897 16.74 38.24 1.97
N GLN A 898 15.92 38.62 0.99
CA GLN A 898 15.27 39.92 0.90
C GLN A 898 13.84 39.87 1.45
N ASN A 899 13.05 38.88 1.02
CA ASN A 899 11.65 38.74 1.38
C ASN A 899 11.31 37.27 1.64
N GLY A 900 10.85 36.97 2.85
CA GLY A 900 10.49 35.60 3.21
C GLY A 900 10.18 35.41 4.69
N TYR A 901 9.81 34.20 5.06
CA TYR A 901 9.63 33.80 6.46
C TYR A 901 10.31 32.46 6.74
N VAL A 902 10.68 32.23 8.00
CA VAL A 902 11.22 30.94 8.44
C VAL A 902 10.97 30.70 9.92
N LEU A 903 10.52 29.49 10.23
CA LEU A 903 10.56 28.89 11.57
C LEU A 903 11.68 27.85 11.60
N PHE A 904 12.70 28.06 12.42
CA PHE A 904 13.84 27.14 12.53
C PHE A 904 14.33 26.98 13.98
N ALA A 905 14.92 25.83 14.28
CA ALA A 905 15.64 25.58 15.51
C ALA A 905 17.15 25.74 15.30
N LYS A 906 17.84 26.37 16.25
CA LYS A 906 19.30 26.41 16.32
C LYS A 906 19.75 26.37 17.78
N ASP A 907 20.61 25.43 18.14
CA ASP A 907 21.10 25.24 19.52
C ASP A 907 19.96 25.12 20.54
N ASP A 908 18.93 24.32 20.22
CA ASP A 908 17.71 24.16 21.06
C ASP A 908 16.93 25.47 21.27
N ILE A 909 17.07 26.46 20.38
CA ILE A 909 16.31 27.71 20.37
C ILE A 909 15.43 27.76 19.13
N LEU A 910 14.12 27.96 19.30
CA LEU A 910 13.22 28.22 18.19
C LEU A 910 13.27 29.70 17.79
N ASN A 911 13.38 29.93 16.50
CA ASN A 911 13.49 31.24 15.89
C ASN A 911 12.36 31.40 14.87
N TRP A 912 11.50 32.38 15.09
CA TRP A 912 10.51 32.84 14.10
C TRP A 912 11.01 34.14 13.47
N VAL A 913 11.24 34.12 12.16
CA VAL A 913 11.83 35.23 11.42
C VAL A 913 10.96 35.58 10.21
N VAL A 914 10.67 36.87 10.05
CA VAL A 914 10.07 37.45 8.84
C VAL A 914 11.05 38.48 8.28
N LYS A 915 11.40 38.37 6.99
CA LYS A 915 12.21 39.33 6.24
C LYS A 915 11.33 40.07 5.24
N GLN A 916 11.42 41.40 5.26
CA GLN A 916 10.74 42.27 4.30
C GLN A 916 11.71 43.37 3.86
N ASN A 917 11.96 43.45 2.56
CA ASN A 917 12.92 44.37 1.94
C ASN A 917 14.30 44.34 2.58
N GLY A 918 14.82 43.13 2.86
CA GLY A 918 16.13 42.88 3.45
C GLY A 918 16.23 43.13 4.96
N LYS A 919 15.17 43.64 5.60
CA LYS A 919 15.10 43.84 7.05
C LYS A 919 14.49 42.63 7.73
N ALA A 920 15.18 42.09 8.74
CA ALA A 920 14.72 40.94 9.52
C ALA A 920 14.01 41.35 10.81
N TYR A 921 12.87 40.72 11.06
CA TYR A 921 12.08 40.80 12.29
C TYR A 921 12.11 39.40 12.91
N LYS A 922 12.50 39.30 14.19
CA LYS A 922 12.84 38.01 14.81
C LYS A 922 12.31 37.89 16.23
N ILE A 923 11.71 36.74 16.54
CA ILE A 923 11.42 36.29 17.91
C ILE A 923 12.21 35.01 18.16
N SER A 924 12.79 34.87 19.34
CA SER A 924 13.57 33.70 19.73
C SER A 924 13.11 33.18 21.08
N SER A 925 12.97 31.86 21.20
CA SER A 925 12.68 31.22 22.48
C SER A 925 13.86 31.32 23.45
N PRO A 926 13.63 31.22 24.77
CA PRO A 926 14.71 30.90 25.69
C PRO A 926 15.32 29.53 25.36
N LYS A 927 16.56 29.31 25.83
CA LYS A 927 17.18 27.97 25.83
C LYS A 927 16.41 27.04 26.76
N GLY A 928 16.44 25.73 26.47
CA GLY A 928 15.82 24.72 27.32
C GLY A 928 14.38 24.40 26.93
N LEU A 929 14.12 24.18 25.64
CA LEU A 929 12.84 23.62 25.16
C LEU A 929 12.53 22.31 25.89
N GLN A 930 11.25 22.03 26.11
CA GLN A 930 10.80 20.84 26.82
C GLN A 930 11.16 19.53 26.09
N ASN A 931 11.27 18.45 26.87
CA ASN A 931 11.44 17.10 26.34
C ASN A 931 10.06 16.50 26.00
N GLY A 932 10.02 15.59 25.02
CA GLY A 932 8.75 15.06 24.49
C GLY A 932 8.17 15.94 23.37
N LEU A 933 6.95 15.62 22.93
CA LEU A 933 6.24 16.35 21.89
C LEU A 933 5.61 17.63 22.45
N PHE A 934 5.76 18.75 21.76
CA PHE A 934 5.19 20.02 22.14
C PHE A 934 4.73 20.88 20.97
N GLU A 935 3.71 21.70 21.21
CA GLU A 935 3.16 22.60 20.20
C GLU A 935 3.90 23.94 20.14
N VAL A 936 4.12 24.41 18.91
CA VAL A 936 4.66 25.71 18.57
C VAL A 936 3.69 26.40 17.64
N ASN A 937 3.24 27.60 18.01
CA ASN A 937 2.41 28.45 17.16
C ASN A 937 3.15 29.73 16.80
N ALA A 938 3.33 30.00 15.52
CA ALA A 938 3.94 31.23 15.02
C ALA A 938 2.97 31.96 14.08
N SER A 939 2.92 33.28 14.12
CA SER A 939 2.00 34.05 13.28
C SER A 939 2.59 35.36 12.74
N LEU A 940 2.00 35.85 11.65
CA LEU A 940 2.09 37.20 11.10
C LEU A 940 0.66 37.66 10.76
N LEU A 941 0.17 38.68 11.46
CA LEU A 941 -1.22 39.15 11.38
C LEU A 941 -1.37 40.44 10.55
N GLU A 942 -2.60 40.80 10.20
CA GLU A 942 -2.92 41.95 9.32
C GLU A 942 -2.29 43.27 9.77
N ASP A 943 -2.34 43.55 11.08
CA ASP A 943 -1.75 44.75 11.70
C ASP A 943 -0.21 44.74 11.72
N GLY A 944 0.43 43.72 11.15
CA GLY A 944 1.87 43.51 11.12
C GLY A 944 2.41 42.84 12.39
N LYS A 945 1.56 42.44 13.32
CA LYS A 945 1.98 41.76 14.56
C LYS A 945 2.49 40.35 14.26
N MET A 946 3.73 40.11 14.63
CA MET A 946 4.39 38.81 14.57
C MET A 946 4.43 38.19 15.97
N GLN A 947 3.99 36.94 16.14
CA GLN A 947 3.95 36.28 17.45
C GLN A 947 4.57 34.88 17.42
N LEU A 948 5.05 34.43 18.59
CA LEU A 948 5.49 33.06 18.82
C LEU A 948 4.98 32.57 20.18
N PHE A 949 4.36 31.40 20.18
CA PHE A 949 3.91 30.67 21.35
C PHE A 949 4.52 29.28 21.37
N ILE A 950 4.85 28.79 22.57
CA ILE A 950 5.33 27.42 22.78
C ILE A 950 4.53 26.86 23.94
N ALA A 951 3.91 25.69 23.75
CA ALA A 951 3.04 25.05 24.74
C ALA A 951 1.91 25.97 25.24
N GLY A 952 1.37 26.81 24.36
CA GLY A 952 0.36 27.82 24.71
C GLY A 952 0.91 29.07 25.40
N ASN A 953 2.18 29.11 25.80
CA ASN A 953 2.82 30.27 26.44
C ASN A 953 3.39 31.23 25.41
N LYS A 954 3.07 32.53 25.51
CA LYS A 954 3.59 33.57 24.62
C LYS A 954 5.07 33.83 24.89
N ILE A 955 5.91 33.60 23.88
CA ILE A 955 7.36 33.80 23.94
C ILE A 955 7.74 35.24 23.61
N GLY A 956 7.09 35.82 22.61
CA GLY A 956 7.37 37.18 22.19
C GLY A 956 6.42 37.69 21.12
N GLU A 957 6.49 38.99 20.89
CA GLU A 957 5.75 39.72 19.87
C GLU A 957 6.62 40.84 19.31
N VAL A 958 6.59 41.01 17.98
CA VAL A 958 7.33 42.05 17.26
C VAL A 958 6.44 42.65 16.18
N MET A 959 6.53 43.96 15.96
CA MET A 959 5.82 44.63 14.87
C MET A 959 6.64 44.64 13.58
N THR A 960 6.05 44.14 12.51
CA THR A 960 6.51 44.24 11.13
C THR A 960 5.78 45.38 10.39
N PRO A 961 6.23 45.80 9.20
CA PRO A 961 5.52 46.75 8.34
C PRO A 961 4.09 46.37 7.95
N GLY A 962 3.68 45.12 8.16
CA GLY A 962 2.38 44.57 7.74
C GLY A 962 2.55 43.24 7.03
N LEU A 963 1.48 42.80 6.35
CA LEU A 963 1.51 41.63 5.48
C LEU A 963 2.41 41.84 4.26
N PHE A 964 2.78 40.76 3.57
CA PHE A 964 3.52 40.85 2.32
C PHE A 964 2.64 41.50 1.24
N ALA A 965 3.13 42.59 0.64
CA ALA A 965 2.40 43.31 -0.40
C ALA A 965 2.43 42.61 -1.77
N GLU A 966 3.38 41.71 -1.99
CA GLU A 966 3.57 40.93 -3.21
C GLU A 966 3.95 39.49 -2.84
N ASP A 967 3.79 38.56 -3.78
CA ASP A 967 4.29 37.20 -3.61
C ASP A 967 5.83 37.17 -3.60
N ILE A 968 6.39 36.21 -2.86
CA ILE A 968 7.84 36.10 -2.63
C ILE A 968 8.49 35.06 -3.54
N THR A 969 9.74 35.32 -3.92
CA THR A 969 10.56 34.43 -4.74
C THR A 969 11.75 33.91 -3.91
N PRO A 970 12.09 32.61 -4.00
CA PRO A 970 11.34 31.58 -4.70
C PRO A 970 10.04 31.22 -3.97
N ALA A 971 9.03 30.87 -4.74
CA ALA A 971 7.69 30.58 -4.21
C ALA A 971 7.62 29.26 -3.44
N ASN A 972 8.58 28.33 -3.62
CA ASN A 972 8.51 27.02 -3.00
C ASN A 972 8.58 27.09 -1.46
N VAL A 973 7.63 26.45 -0.80
CA VAL A 973 7.66 26.24 0.65
C VAL A 973 8.57 25.07 0.96
N ARG A 974 9.59 25.30 1.77
CA ARG A 974 10.61 24.33 2.18
C ARG A 974 10.27 23.83 3.58
N VAL A 975 10.03 22.53 3.74
CA VAL A 975 9.55 21.92 4.99
C VAL A 975 10.58 20.90 5.47
N GLY A 976 11.04 21.04 6.71
CA GLY A 976 12.02 20.13 7.31
C GLY A 976 13.43 20.17 6.74
N ASN A 977 13.68 20.98 5.71
CA ASN A 977 15.00 21.24 5.12
C ASN A 977 15.04 22.62 4.45
N ASP A 978 16.23 23.21 4.36
CA ASP A 978 16.56 24.34 3.47
C ASP A 978 18.00 24.16 2.98
N TYR A 979 18.25 24.29 1.68
CA TYR A 979 19.58 24.07 1.09
C TYR A 979 20.52 25.29 1.24
N GLY A 980 20.01 26.42 1.78
CA GLY A 980 20.79 27.64 1.98
C GLY A 980 21.04 28.40 0.67
N GLY A 981 22.12 29.19 0.63
CA GLY A 981 22.49 29.98 -0.55
C GLY A 981 21.67 31.27 -0.70
N GLU A 982 21.29 31.63 -1.94
CA GLU A 982 20.54 32.87 -2.20
C GLU A 982 19.09 32.83 -1.67
N ASN A 983 18.50 31.64 -1.59
CA ASN A 983 17.12 31.42 -1.12
C ASN A 983 17.02 31.35 0.41
N GLN A 984 18.10 31.61 1.13
CA GLN A 984 18.14 31.45 2.58
C GLN A 984 17.43 32.62 3.29
N VAL A 985 16.39 32.32 4.08
CA VAL A 985 15.69 33.33 4.89
C VAL A 985 16.33 33.49 6.27
N GLY A 986 16.66 32.41 6.96
CA GLY A 986 17.17 32.45 8.34
C GLY A 986 18.69 32.66 8.44
N ASP A 987 19.22 32.78 9.66
CA ASP A 987 20.65 33.02 9.90
C ASP A 987 21.43 31.73 10.29
N TYR A 988 21.00 30.57 9.79
CA TYR A 988 21.70 29.28 9.96
C TYR A 988 22.82 29.12 8.91
N GLU A 989 23.78 28.23 9.13
CA GLU A 989 24.91 28.06 8.20
C GLU A 989 24.65 26.91 7.21
N GLY A 990 24.79 27.18 5.91
CA GLY A 990 24.69 26.16 4.86
C GLY A 990 23.31 25.49 4.77
N ALA A 991 23.31 24.22 4.35
CA ALA A 991 22.10 23.39 4.28
C ALA A 991 21.65 22.99 5.70
N SER A 992 20.38 23.24 6.00
CA SER A 992 19.80 23.12 7.35
C SER A 992 18.65 22.11 7.35
N TRP A 993 18.92 20.93 7.90
CA TRP A 993 17.97 19.81 7.98
C TRP A 993 17.40 19.68 9.38
N LEU A 994 16.09 19.49 9.51
CA LEU A 994 15.44 19.28 10.80
C LEU A 994 15.94 17.98 11.46
N ARG A 995 16.72 18.11 12.54
CA ARG A 995 17.09 17.03 13.47
C ARG A 995 16.12 17.12 14.66
N GLY A 996 15.26 16.11 14.79
CA GLY A 996 14.09 16.13 15.67
C GLY A 996 12.89 15.47 15.00
N ARG A 997 11.77 15.38 15.73
CA ARG A 997 10.48 14.91 15.18
C ARG A 997 9.54 16.09 14.95
N MET A 998 8.78 16.02 13.86
CA MET A 998 7.64 16.88 13.59
C MET A 998 6.38 16.00 13.56
N GLY A 999 5.36 16.35 14.32
CA GLY A 999 4.09 15.63 14.41
C GLY A 999 3.26 15.81 13.14
N ARG A 1000 2.38 14.85 12.88
CA ARG A 1000 1.55 14.81 11.65
C ARG A 1000 0.47 15.89 11.62
N GLU A 1001 0.10 16.45 12.76
CA GLU A 1001 -0.88 17.55 12.90
C GLU A 1001 -0.24 18.94 12.69
N SER A 1002 1.01 19.00 12.24
CA SER A 1002 1.69 20.25 11.92
C SER A 1002 1.18 20.81 10.60
N PHE A 1003 0.81 22.09 10.56
CA PHE A 1003 0.31 22.76 9.37
C PHE A 1003 0.74 24.24 9.30
N ILE A 1004 0.64 24.80 8.11
CA ILE A 1004 0.73 26.24 7.85
C ILE A 1004 -0.57 26.71 7.21
N SER A 1005 -1.14 27.81 7.69
CA SER A 1005 -2.34 28.41 7.13
C SER A 1005 -2.13 29.84 6.65
N PHE A 1006 -2.92 30.21 5.66
CA PHE A 1006 -2.91 31.52 5.01
C PHE A 1006 -4.34 32.06 4.92
N ARG A 1007 -4.59 33.18 5.58
CA ARG A 1007 -5.93 33.80 5.66
C ARG A 1007 -5.93 35.16 5.00
N ASN A 1008 -6.97 35.45 4.21
CA ASN A 1008 -7.20 36.80 3.68
C ASN A 1008 -8.06 37.61 4.67
N PRO A 1009 -7.51 38.64 5.36
CA PRO A 1009 -8.26 39.44 6.32
C PRO A 1009 -9.35 40.30 5.66
N ALA A 1010 -9.20 40.66 4.38
CA ALA A 1010 -10.16 41.49 3.64
C ALA A 1010 -11.55 40.86 3.44
N LEU A 1011 -11.73 39.58 3.81
CA LEU A 1011 -13.03 38.92 3.80
C LEU A 1011 -13.92 39.35 4.98
N GLU A 1012 -13.48 40.24 5.88
CA GLU A 1012 -14.23 40.85 7.01
C GLU A 1012 -14.93 39.82 7.94
N ILE A 1013 -14.19 38.77 8.33
CA ILE A 1013 -14.68 37.66 9.19
C ILE A 1013 -13.98 37.73 10.55
N ASP A 1014 -13.85 38.92 11.13
CA ASP A 1014 -13.02 39.15 12.32
C ASP A 1014 -13.54 38.52 13.62
N GLN A 1015 -14.67 37.80 13.58
CA GLN A 1015 -15.25 37.11 14.74
C GLN A 1015 -15.55 35.62 14.53
N VAL A 1016 -15.14 34.99 13.43
CA VAL A 1016 -15.66 33.64 13.10
C VAL A 1016 -14.62 32.52 13.04
N ILE A 1017 -13.34 32.81 12.84
CA ILE A 1017 -12.28 31.77 12.81
C ILE A 1017 -11.16 32.06 13.84
N THR A 1018 -11.18 33.21 14.50
CA THR A 1018 -10.19 33.59 15.50
C THR A 1018 -10.85 34.33 16.66
N GLU A 1019 -11.62 33.61 17.46
CA GLU A 1019 -11.22 33.54 18.86
C GLU A 1019 -10.86 32.08 19.08
N ASP A 1020 -9.56 31.84 19.14
CA ASP A 1020 -9.06 30.76 19.98
C ASP A 1020 -9.65 31.08 21.37
N THR A 1021 -10.84 30.55 21.70
CA THR A 1021 -11.53 30.73 22.99
C THR A 1021 -10.78 29.99 24.11
N SER A 1022 -9.47 30.00 24.00
CA SER A 1022 -8.50 29.67 25.01
C SER A 1022 -8.21 30.86 25.93
N ASP A 1023 -8.76 32.04 25.63
CA ASP A 1023 -8.68 33.21 26.51
C ASP A 1023 -9.77 33.25 27.60
N ASP A 1024 -10.85 32.45 27.51
CA ASP A 1024 -11.89 32.38 28.55
C ASP A 1024 -12.20 30.95 29.08
N ILE A 1025 -11.46 29.94 28.60
CA ILE A 1025 -11.31 28.67 29.33
C ILE A 1025 -9.88 28.65 29.85
N PRO A 1026 -9.63 28.51 31.17
CA PRO A 1026 -8.28 28.42 31.68
C PRO A 1026 -7.51 27.34 30.90
N LYS A 1027 -6.49 27.73 30.10
CA LYS A 1027 -5.61 26.77 29.41
C LYS A 1027 -5.03 25.83 30.45
N ILE A 1028 -5.47 24.58 30.46
CA ILE A 1028 -4.97 23.55 31.36
C ILE A 1028 -3.56 23.20 30.88
N THR A 1029 -2.55 23.72 31.58
CA THR A 1029 -1.14 23.40 31.36
C THR A 1029 -0.68 22.50 32.50
N ARG A 1030 0.37 21.71 32.28
CA ARG A 1030 0.98 20.94 33.38
C ARG A 1030 1.48 21.84 34.53
N GLU A 1031 1.71 23.12 34.28
CA GLU A 1031 2.12 24.10 35.31
C GLU A 1031 0.97 24.62 36.18
N ASN A 1032 -0.26 24.71 35.65
CA ASN A 1032 -1.42 25.27 36.36
C ASN A 1032 -2.52 24.24 36.70
N ALA A 1033 -2.34 22.99 36.27
CA ALA A 1033 -3.25 21.90 36.53
C ALA A 1033 -2.76 20.97 37.65
N THR A 1034 -3.69 20.43 38.42
CA THR A 1034 -3.38 19.31 39.30
C THR A 1034 -3.26 18.04 38.48
N ILE A 1035 -2.04 17.50 38.45
CA ILE A 1035 -1.74 16.24 37.79
C ILE A 1035 -2.08 15.10 38.74
N VAL A 1036 -2.98 14.24 38.30
CA VAL A 1036 -3.38 13.02 38.98
C VAL A 1036 -2.89 11.85 38.14
N LYS A 1037 -2.05 11.00 38.72
CA LYS A 1037 -1.64 9.76 38.07
C LYS A 1037 -2.63 8.67 38.44
N VAL A 1038 -3.16 7.99 37.44
CA VAL A 1038 -4.04 6.83 37.61
C VAL A 1038 -3.45 5.70 36.79
N GLY A 1039 -3.03 4.64 37.45
CA GLY A 1039 -2.56 3.42 36.83
C GLY A 1039 -3.62 2.33 36.86
N VAL A 1040 -3.41 1.29 36.05
CA VAL A 1040 -4.11 0.01 36.21
C VAL A 1040 -3.27 -0.91 37.09
N ILE A 1041 -3.89 -1.57 38.07
CA ILE A 1041 -3.25 -2.64 38.84
C ILE A 1041 -3.21 -3.89 37.95
N PRO A 1042 -2.03 -4.39 37.54
CA PRO A 1042 -1.93 -5.54 36.63
C PRO A 1042 -2.72 -6.74 37.13
N HIS A 1043 -3.49 -7.37 36.24
CA HIS A 1043 -4.31 -8.56 36.50
C HIS A 1043 -5.47 -8.40 37.52
N GLU A 1044 -5.75 -7.19 38.03
CA GLU A 1044 -6.82 -6.97 39.02
C GLU A 1044 -8.08 -6.28 38.48
N MET A 1045 -8.05 -5.76 37.24
CA MET A 1045 -9.14 -4.95 36.65
C MET A 1045 -9.60 -3.84 37.61
N LYS A 1046 -8.63 -3.11 38.15
CA LYS A 1046 -8.85 -1.97 39.06
C LYS A 1046 -7.89 -0.85 38.73
N TYR A 1047 -8.33 0.37 38.99
CA TYR A 1047 -7.43 1.50 39.09
C TYR A 1047 -6.61 1.40 40.38
N ASP A 1048 -5.35 1.82 40.33
CA ASP A 1048 -4.49 1.93 41.52
C ASP A 1048 -4.93 3.06 42.48
N VAL A 1049 -5.81 3.93 41.99
CA VAL A 1049 -6.48 4.98 42.75
C VAL A 1049 -7.99 4.75 42.78
N SER A 1050 -8.57 4.69 43.97
CA SER A 1050 -10.03 4.56 44.16
C SER A 1050 -10.73 5.91 44.39
N THR A 1051 -9.99 6.96 44.72
CA THR A 1051 -10.52 8.31 44.99
C THR A 1051 -9.56 9.40 44.52
N ILE A 1052 -10.05 10.33 43.70
CA ILE A 1052 -9.34 11.52 43.24
C ILE A 1052 -9.97 12.74 43.93
N LYS A 1053 -9.18 13.70 44.43
CA LYS A 1053 -9.69 14.93 45.06
C LYS A 1053 -9.23 16.16 44.29
N VAL A 1054 -10.17 17.02 43.90
CA VAL A 1054 -9.92 18.27 43.16
C VAL A 1054 -10.88 19.36 43.65
N SER A 1055 -10.51 20.63 43.53
CA SER A 1055 -11.40 21.75 43.86
C SER A 1055 -12.34 22.09 42.70
N ALA A 1056 -13.54 22.58 42.99
CA ALA A 1056 -14.48 23.01 41.97
C ALA A 1056 -13.87 24.07 41.03
N GLY A 1057 -13.98 23.86 39.70
CA GLY A 1057 -13.42 24.76 38.70
C GLY A 1057 -11.89 24.68 38.52
N GLN A 1058 -11.22 23.74 39.17
CA GLN A 1058 -9.77 23.56 39.06
C GLN A 1058 -9.36 22.88 37.74
N PRO A 1059 -8.29 23.33 37.06
CA PRO A 1059 -7.69 22.58 35.95
C PRO A 1059 -7.09 21.24 36.42
N VAL A 1060 -7.45 20.13 35.75
CA VAL A 1060 -7.02 18.77 36.10
C VAL A 1060 -6.41 18.09 34.88
N ILE A 1061 -5.29 17.38 35.09
CA ILE A 1061 -4.72 16.45 34.12
C ILE A 1061 -4.72 15.08 34.77
N ILE A 1062 -5.34 14.08 34.13
CA ILE A 1062 -5.19 12.67 34.51
C ILE A 1062 -4.20 12.04 33.54
N ASP A 1063 -3.05 11.62 34.08
CA ASP A 1063 -2.10 10.75 33.38
C ASP A 1063 -2.54 9.31 33.65
N PHE A 1064 -3.23 8.72 32.67
CA PHE A 1064 -3.73 7.36 32.74
C PHE A 1064 -2.71 6.39 32.13
N GLU A 1065 -2.10 5.57 32.98
CA GLU A 1065 -1.04 4.62 32.63
C GLU A 1065 -1.58 3.20 32.65
N ASN A 1066 -1.56 2.52 31.50
CA ASN A 1066 -2.00 1.14 31.42
C ASN A 1066 -0.82 0.17 31.55
N LYS A 1067 -0.64 -0.39 32.75
CA LYS A 1067 0.39 -1.41 33.04
C LYS A 1067 -0.13 -2.84 32.87
N ASP A 1068 -1.39 -2.99 32.47
CA ASP A 1068 -2.02 -4.28 32.31
C ASP A 1068 -1.88 -4.77 30.86
N PHE A 1069 -1.88 -6.08 30.67
CA PHE A 1069 -1.75 -6.69 29.34
C PHE A 1069 -3.00 -6.50 28.46
N MET A 1070 -4.12 -6.10 29.07
CA MET A 1070 -5.37 -5.76 28.38
C MET A 1070 -5.50 -4.25 28.25
N GLN A 1071 -6.14 -3.80 27.18
CA GLN A 1071 -6.44 -2.38 26.98
C GLN A 1071 -7.47 -1.89 27.99
N HIS A 1072 -7.31 -0.66 28.47
CA HIS A 1072 -8.27 -0.02 29.36
C HIS A 1072 -8.51 1.43 28.94
N ASN A 1073 -9.65 2.00 29.32
CA ASN A 1073 -9.91 3.42 29.20
C ASN A 1073 -10.37 3.98 30.55
N LEU A 1074 -10.35 5.29 30.71
CA LEU A 1074 -10.82 6.00 31.91
C LEU A 1074 -11.82 7.08 31.50
N ILE A 1075 -13.05 6.96 31.99
CA ILE A 1075 -14.14 7.89 31.70
C ILE A 1075 -14.65 8.50 33.00
N ILE A 1076 -14.78 9.83 33.05
CA ILE A 1076 -15.40 10.54 34.18
C ILE A 1076 -16.83 10.90 33.82
N GLY A 1077 -17.78 10.52 34.68
CA GLY A 1077 -19.20 10.79 34.55
C GLY A 1077 -19.73 11.87 35.49
N LYS A 1078 -20.92 12.41 35.18
CA LYS A 1078 -21.68 13.30 36.07
C LYS A 1078 -22.07 12.63 37.40
N VAL A 1079 -22.37 13.43 38.42
CA VAL A 1079 -22.86 12.93 39.73
C VAL A 1079 -24.03 11.96 39.55
N GLY A 1080 -23.94 10.77 40.16
CA GLY A 1080 -24.97 9.74 40.10
C GLY A 1080 -25.07 8.97 38.76
N SER A 1081 -24.12 9.13 37.84
CA SER A 1081 -24.18 8.49 36.50
C SER A 1081 -23.56 7.10 36.38
N LEU A 1082 -22.98 6.54 37.45
CA LEU A 1082 -22.24 5.26 37.42
C LEU A 1082 -23.03 4.13 36.74
N GLU A 1083 -24.28 3.92 37.15
CA GLU A 1083 -25.12 2.85 36.62
C GLU A 1083 -25.47 3.06 35.14
N LYS A 1084 -25.68 4.32 34.73
CA LYS A 1084 -25.98 4.68 33.34
C LYS A 1084 -24.77 4.48 32.44
N LEU A 1085 -23.59 4.90 32.90
CA LEU A 1085 -22.33 4.67 32.20
C LEU A 1085 -22.06 3.17 32.05
N GLY A 1086 -22.32 2.39 33.10
CA GLY A 1086 -22.19 0.95 33.08
C GLY A 1086 -23.11 0.26 32.09
N GLN A 1087 -24.39 0.64 32.06
CA GLN A 1087 -25.36 0.12 31.07
C GLN A 1087 -24.97 0.49 29.63
N ALA A 1088 -24.46 1.71 29.41
CA ALA A 1088 -23.99 2.14 28.11
C ALA A 1088 -22.73 1.38 27.67
N ALA A 1089 -21.79 1.14 28.59
CA ALA A 1089 -20.61 0.30 28.36
C ALA A 1089 -20.98 -1.15 28.02
N ASP A 1090 -21.95 -1.74 28.75
CA ASP A 1090 -22.45 -3.08 28.44
C ASP A 1090 -23.15 -3.15 27.07
N ALA A 1091 -23.82 -2.07 26.64
CA ALA A 1091 -24.42 -2.00 25.30
C ALA A 1091 -23.35 -1.96 24.19
N MET A 1092 -22.21 -1.29 24.44
CA MET A 1092 -21.07 -1.25 23.51
C MET A 1092 -20.44 -2.63 23.28
N ALA A 1093 -20.56 -3.57 24.22
CA ALA A 1093 -20.13 -4.96 24.04
C ALA A 1093 -20.87 -5.69 22.91
N ARG A 1094 -22.06 -5.21 22.53
CA ARG A 1094 -22.90 -5.78 21.45
C ARG A 1094 -22.80 -4.98 20.15
N ASP A 1095 -22.09 -3.86 20.15
CA ASP A 1095 -21.84 -3.05 18.96
C ASP A 1095 -20.64 -3.66 18.20
N PRO A 1096 -20.80 -4.15 16.96
CA PRO A 1096 -19.67 -4.67 16.17
C PRO A 1096 -18.59 -3.62 15.90
N LYS A 1097 -18.86 -2.33 16.15
CA LYS A 1097 -17.91 -1.21 16.07
C LYS A 1097 -17.38 -0.75 17.43
N GLY A 1098 -17.61 -1.50 18.50
CA GLY A 1098 -17.21 -1.10 19.87
C GLY A 1098 -15.73 -0.73 19.99
N MET A 1099 -14.85 -1.48 19.32
CA MET A 1099 -13.40 -1.24 19.30
C MET A 1099 -13.02 -0.02 18.45
N GLU A 1100 -13.65 0.21 17.29
CA GLU A 1100 -13.47 1.44 16.48
C GLU A 1100 -13.81 2.69 17.30
N LYS A 1101 -14.86 2.59 18.14
CA LYS A 1101 -15.31 3.64 19.06
C LYS A 1101 -14.54 3.68 20.38
N GLN A 1102 -13.46 2.90 20.51
CA GLN A 1102 -12.60 2.86 21.71
C GLN A 1102 -13.36 2.51 23.00
N TYR A 1103 -14.51 1.84 22.86
CA TYR A 1103 -15.49 1.56 23.91
C TYR A 1103 -16.01 2.79 24.67
N ILE A 1104 -15.96 3.99 24.08
CA ILE A 1104 -16.49 5.23 24.67
C ILE A 1104 -17.97 5.37 24.26
N PRO A 1105 -18.95 5.29 25.17
CA PRO A 1105 -20.36 5.43 24.81
C PRO A 1105 -20.74 6.88 24.48
N GLU A 1106 -21.58 7.09 23.46
CA GLU A 1106 -22.09 8.43 23.10
C GLU A 1106 -23.27 8.84 24.00
N ILE A 1107 -23.01 9.17 25.27
CA ILE A 1107 -24.04 9.61 26.23
C ILE A 1107 -23.71 10.96 26.87
N PRO A 1108 -24.72 11.81 27.19
CA PRO A 1108 -24.51 13.15 27.73
C PRO A 1108 -23.98 13.18 29.17
N GLU A 1109 -23.91 12.03 29.85
CA GLU A 1109 -23.39 11.87 31.20
C GLU A 1109 -21.85 11.88 31.29
N ILE A 1110 -21.13 11.72 30.16
CA ILE A 1110 -19.67 11.78 30.12
C ILE A 1110 -19.19 13.24 30.21
N ILE A 1111 -18.21 13.48 31.07
CA ILE A 1111 -17.52 14.77 31.23
C ILE A 1111 -16.23 14.77 30.40
N VAL A 1112 -15.44 13.71 30.52
CA VAL A 1112 -14.18 13.51 29.78
C VAL A 1112 -13.90 12.00 29.69
N ALA A 1113 -13.21 11.58 28.63
CA ALA A 1113 -12.82 10.19 28.41
C ALA A 1113 -11.40 10.12 27.84
N SER A 1114 -10.63 9.13 28.27
CA SER A 1114 -9.40 8.73 27.57
C SER A 1114 -9.76 7.89 26.34
N LYS A 1115 -8.85 7.84 25.37
CA LYS A 1115 -8.85 6.76 24.37
C LYS A 1115 -8.64 5.41 25.05
N LEU A 1116 -8.83 4.34 24.28
CA LEU A 1116 -8.46 3.01 24.70
C LEU A 1116 -6.93 2.94 24.71
N VAL A 1117 -6.33 2.70 25.87
CA VAL A 1117 -4.87 2.75 26.08
C VAL A 1117 -4.30 1.35 26.00
N ASP A 1118 -3.35 1.15 25.09
CA ASP A 1118 -2.61 -0.10 24.92
C ASP A 1118 -1.73 -0.44 26.13
N PRO A 1119 -1.35 -1.72 26.32
CA PRO A 1119 -0.37 -2.11 27.34
C PRO A 1119 0.93 -1.30 27.24
N ASP A 1120 1.49 -0.94 28.39
CA ASP A 1120 2.71 -0.11 28.55
C ASP A 1120 2.66 1.28 27.90
N ASN A 1121 1.46 1.74 27.51
CA ASN A 1121 1.23 3.09 27.03
C ASN A 1121 0.55 3.97 28.09
N LEU A 1122 0.61 5.28 27.83
CA LEU A 1122 0.05 6.31 28.67
C LEU A 1122 -0.77 7.27 27.81
N GLU A 1123 -1.93 7.66 28.31
CA GLU A 1123 -2.77 8.70 27.74
C GLU A 1123 -3.03 9.79 28.79
N SER A 1124 -2.94 11.05 28.39
CA SER A 1124 -3.28 12.19 29.27
C SER A 1124 -4.62 12.78 28.86
N ILE A 1125 -5.56 12.90 29.81
CA ILE A 1125 -6.80 13.65 29.61
C ILE A 1125 -6.80 14.93 30.44
N MET A 1126 -7.27 16.02 29.85
CA MET A 1126 -7.25 17.36 30.44
C MET A 1126 -8.68 17.92 30.50
N PHE A 1127 -9.12 18.38 31.67
CA PHE A 1127 -10.45 18.94 31.86
C PHE A 1127 -10.51 19.88 33.07
N ILE A 1128 -11.46 20.82 33.06
CA ILE A 1128 -11.76 21.64 34.23
C ILE A 1128 -12.68 20.83 35.15
N ALA A 1129 -12.30 20.67 36.41
CA ALA A 1129 -13.13 20.03 37.42
C ALA A 1129 -14.51 20.72 37.47
N PRO A 1130 -15.61 19.97 37.50
CA PRO A 1130 -16.96 20.53 37.54
C PRO A 1130 -17.13 21.62 38.61
N SER A 1131 -17.91 22.66 38.33
CA SER A 1131 -18.15 23.75 39.29
C SER A 1131 -19.09 23.35 40.43
N GLN A 1132 -19.82 22.25 40.29
CA GLN A 1132 -20.71 21.70 41.32
C GLN A 1132 -19.94 20.71 42.21
N PRO A 1133 -19.81 20.98 43.53
CA PRO A 1133 -19.24 20.01 44.46
C PRO A 1133 -20.05 18.71 44.49
N GLY A 1134 -19.37 17.57 44.60
CA GLY A 1134 -20.01 16.26 44.57
C GLY A 1134 -19.06 15.10 44.25
N GLU A 1135 -19.62 13.89 44.26
CA GLU A 1135 -18.91 12.66 43.89
C GLU A 1135 -19.21 12.29 42.43
N TYR A 1136 -18.18 12.38 41.58
CA TYR A 1136 -18.23 12.07 40.16
C TYR A 1136 -17.60 10.70 39.92
N PRO A 1137 -18.32 9.70 39.39
CA PRO A 1137 -17.73 8.39 39.13
C PRO A 1137 -16.69 8.48 38.00
N PHE A 1138 -15.60 7.73 38.12
CA PHE A 1138 -14.76 7.38 36.96
C PHE A 1138 -14.71 5.87 36.77
N VAL A 1139 -14.78 5.41 35.53
CA VAL A 1139 -15.02 4.01 35.19
C VAL A 1139 -14.20 3.59 33.97
N CYS A 1140 -13.82 2.31 33.91
CA CYS A 1140 -13.41 1.68 32.66
C CYS A 1140 -14.65 1.14 31.95
N THR A 1141 -14.82 1.49 30.67
CA THR A 1141 -15.98 1.13 29.84
C THR A 1141 -15.71 0.03 28.84
N VAL A 1142 -14.51 -0.56 28.88
CA VAL A 1142 -14.26 -1.86 28.25
C VAL A 1142 -15.31 -2.87 28.77
N PRO A 1143 -15.92 -3.67 27.89
CA PRO A 1143 -17.03 -4.56 28.24
C PRO A 1143 -16.83 -5.33 29.54
N GLY A 1144 -17.74 -5.14 30.50
CA GLY A 1144 -17.71 -5.82 31.79
C GLY A 1144 -16.85 -5.17 32.88
N HIS A 1145 -15.90 -4.29 32.54
CA HIS A 1145 -14.90 -3.76 33.48
C HIS A 1145 -15.50 -2.81 34.52
N TRP A 1146 -16.47 -1.97 34.14
CA TRP A 1146 -17.05 -0.92 35.00
C TRP A 1146 -17.59 -1.42 36.35
N ARG A 1147 -17.96 -2.70 36.46
CA ARG A 1147 -18.49 -3.32 37.70
C ARG A 1147 -17.45 -3.39 38.82
N ILE A 1148 -16.17 -3.47 38.47
CA ILE A 1148 -15.05 -3.66 39.39
C ILE A 1148 -13.95 -2.60 39.21
N MET A 1149 -13.83 -2.04 38.00
CA MET A 1149 -12.86 -1.02 37.62
C MET A 1149 -13.50 0.36 37.60
N ASN A 1150 -13.82 0.87 38.79
CA ASN A 1150 -14.36 2.21 38.98
C ASN A 1150 -13.79 2.85 40.26
N GLY A 1151 -13.90 4.17 40.32
CA GLY A 1151 -13.60 4.98 41.49
C GLY A 1151 -14.42 6.26 41.49
N LYS A 1152 -14.10 7.18 42.40
CA LYS A 1152 -14.77 8.48 42.48
C LYS A 1152 -13.83 9.66 42.53
N MET A 1153 -14.12 10.68 41.74
CA MET A 1153 -13.54 11.99 41.86
C MET A 1153 -14.42 12.85 42.77
N ILE A 1154 -13.88 13.27 43.90
CA ILE A 1154 -14.52 14.19 44.84
C ILE A 1154 -14.12 15.61 44.42
N VAL A 1155 -15.12 16.39 44.05
CA VAL A 1155 -14.97 17.82 43.80
C VAL A 1155 -15.39 18.56 45.07
N GLU A 1156 -14.42 19.23 45.71
CA GLU A 1156 -14.60 20.01 46.96
C GLU A 1156 -14.89 21.49 46.71
#